data_AF-A0A0U1CVU7-F1
#
_entry.id   AF-A0A0U1CVU7-F1
#
_cell.length_a   1.000
_cell.length_b   1.000
_cell.length_c   1.000
_cell.angle_alpha   90.00
_cell.angle_beta   90.00
_cell.angle_gamma   90.00
#
_symmetry.space_group_name_H-M   'P 1'
#
loop_
_entity.id
_entity.type
_entity.pdbx_description
1 polymer ?
#
loop_
_entity_poly.entity_id
_entity_poly.type
_entity_poly.pdbx_seq_one_letter_code
_entity_poly.pdbx_strand_id
1 'polypeptide(L)'
;MIAALLLFVYRSPITAAVPLASVGLSLAVARPVVALLGEHGVIEVSVFSVALMSAMVLGAGTDYGIFLLGRYHENRRAGLAAPEALADAYRRVAPVIAGSSATIATALFCLTFAKVSFLRSAGIPSGIGILAAMLGALTLTPAMIGWFSRRGRVEPRLARINHRWRRIGTAVARWPGPVLVTAAAVLIVCTVPLLGAKISFAELSAQPATTDSSRGYQAMHGRFPDNRLLPEIVSIQADRDLRTPAGLITIERVTRKVLEVRGVRTVQSASRPAGTPVRQGTLAYQAGQIGEQLDGTAQSALDGMSSVDTVTATIGRLDTALDGMQRGLAGAVDGLNRVGAGSQDIGAGMSGLQGNLREVSGYADPLRQFVNGNPDCAANPICAAVQKIVKPLDDAVSATGTLAGGAGALRDGATSATNSLDGTADAVVTMRGALSQLRGLTSTLRSSLDTVDPQMQQMTGYLSQLSSDFAGSPEGGFYLPPRTFDDPEYRRVMDMMFSPDGHATRLLVYGDGESWGQDGADRSDEIRVAAAEALKDTPLAAGGVVDLTGVGTATAELIDYVQHDFALLVLATLVLIFVIVAGMLRSPVAGIVVLATVTVSYASALGASVAIWQFVLGQPLHWAVPALAFIALVAVGADYNLLLAMRLRDEAAAGVRTATIRAFAGTGSVVTIAGIVFGLTMFAMLGASVVTIAQVGSTIGIGLMIDTLVVRTFVVPPIAVLLGRWFWWPRRPLRSSRRYRREHRSVAPSFAPPR
;
A
#
# COMPACT_ATOMS: atom_id res chain seq x y z
N MET A 1 1.25 9.61 46.97
CA MET A 1 0.10 10.54 46.96
C MET A 1 -1.11 10.04 47.76
N ILE A 2 -1.69 8.87 47.43
CA ILE A 2 -2.86 8.30 48.17
C ILE A 2 -2.60 8.20 49.67
N ALA A 3 -1.43 7.71 50.07
CA ALA A 3 -1.03 7.63 51.48
C ALA A 3 -1.07 8.99 52.19
N ALA A 4 -0.62 10.07 51.52
CA ALA A 4 -0.67 11.42 52.08
C ALA A 4 -2.11 11.90 52.25
N LEU A 5 -2.99 11.61 51.28
CA LEU A 5 -4.41 11.97 51.38
C LEU A 5 -5.12 11.22 52.50
N LEU A 6 -4.90 9.90 52.61
CA LEU A 6 -5.48 9.09 53.69
C LEU A 6 -4.94 9.52 55.06
N LEU A 7 -3.65 9.85 55.15
CA LEU A 7 -3.05 10.41 56.37
C LEU A 7 -3.69 11.76 56.72
N PHE A 8 -3.95 12.63 55.75
CA PHE A 8 -4.60 13.91 55.98
C PHE A 8 -6.05 13.75 56.49
N VAL A 9 -6.79 12.81 55.90
CA VAL A 9 -8.20 12.55 56.24
C VAL A 9 -8.35 11.88 57.61
N TYR A 10 -7.67 10.75 57.82
CA TYR A 10 -7.83 9.97 59.04
C TYR A 10 -6.94 10.48 60.18
N ARG A 11 -5.92 11.29 59.87
CA ARG A 11 -4.92 11.82 60.81
C ARG A 11 -4.20 10.76 61.64
N SER A 12 -4.28 9.49 61.23
CA SER A 12 -3.70 8.34 61.92
C SER A 12 -2.98 7.46 60.90
N PRO A 13 -1.67 7.23 61.05
CA PRO A 13 -0.89 6.46 60.08
C PRO A 13 -1.36 5.00 60.00
N ILE A 14 -1.74 4.40 61.13
CA ILE A 14 -2.21 3.01 61.18
C ILE A 14 -3.56 2.88 60.47
N THR A 15 -4.47 3.81 60.71
CA THR A 15 -5.79 3.83 60.07
C THR A 15 -5.69 4.04 58.56
N ALA A 16 -4.76 4.88 58.10
CA ALA A 16 -4.47 5.07 56.67
C ALA A 16 -3.78 3.85 56.04
N ALA A 17 -2.96 3.11 56.80
CA ALA A 17 -2.24 1.94 56.31
C ALA A 17 -3.15 0.72 56.06
N VAL A 18 -4.26 0.58 56.78
CA VAL A 18 -5.18 -0.55 56.62
C VAL A 18 -5.69 -0.72 55.18
N PRO A 19 -6.37 0.27 54.56
CA PRO A 19 -6.85 0.13 53.19
C PRO A 19 -5.69 -0.01 52.19
N LEU A 20 -4.57 0.71 52.39
CA LEU A 20 -3.41 0.64 51.50
C LEU A 20 -2.75 -0.74 51.50
N ALA A 21 -2.58 -1.35 52.67
CA ALA A 21 -2.00 -2.68 52.80
C ALA A 21 -2.91 -3.74 52.18
N SER A 22 -4.23 -3.62 52.39
CA SER A 22 -5.20 -4.53 51.79
C SER A 22 -5.13 -4.51 50.26
N VAL A 23 -5.07 -3.31 49.68
CA VAL A 23 -5.00 -3.10 48.23
C VAL A 23 -3.64 -3.48 47.65
N GLY A 24 -2.55 -3.13 48.35
CA GLY A 24 -1.20 -3.52 47.96
C GLY A 24 -1.05 -5.05 47.90
N LEU A 25 -1.60 -5.77 48.87
CA LEU A 25 -1.61 -7.23 48.82
C LEU A 25 -2.52 -7.76 47.72
N SER A 26 -3.68 -7.13 47.49
CA SER A 26 -4.57 -7.50 46.38
C SER A 26 -3.87 -7.38 45.03
N LEU A 27 -3.09 -6.32 44.81
CA LEU A 27 -2.23 -6.15 43.63
C LEU A 27 -1.12 -7.20 43.55
N ALA A 28 -0.49 -7.51 44.67
CA ALA A 28 0.56 -8.52 44.76
C ALA A 28 0.05 -9.93 44.43
N VAL A 29 -1.24 -10.20 44.63
CA VAL A 29 -1.91 -11.44 44.21
C VAL A 29 -2.39 -11.37 42.75
N ALA A 30 -3.01 -10.26 42.36
CA ALA A 30 -3.59 -10.12 41.01
C ALA A 30 -2.54 -10.18 39.90
N ARG A 31 -1.38 -9.54 40.08
CA ARG A 31 -0.33 -9.49 39.06
C ARG A 31 0.23 -10.87 38.69
N PRO A 32 0.67 -11.72 39.63
CA PRO A 32 1.11 -13.08 39.31
C PRO A 32 0.02 -13.94 38.69
N VAL A 33 -1.25 -13.82 39.13
CA VAL A 33 -2.36 -14.58 38.54
C VAL A 33 -2.54 -14.23 37.06
N VAL A 34 -2.53 -12.93 36.73
CA VAL A 34 -2.61 -12.47 35.35
C VAL A 34 -1.36 -12.87 34.55
N ALA A 35 -0.17 -12.78 35.15
CA ALA A 35 1.07 -13.20 34.49
C ALA A 35 1.06 -14.70 34.15
N LEU A 36 0.64 -15.56 35.08
CA LEU A 36 0.52 -17.01 34.85
C LEU A 36 -0.48 -17.34 33.74
N LEU A 37 -1.63 -16.67 33.71
CA LEU A 37 -2.61 -16.85 32.64
C LEU A 37 -2.09 -16.37 31.28
N GLY A 38 -1.29 -15.30 31.27
CA GLY A 38 -0.62 -14.79 30.07
C GLY A 38 0.45 -15.75 29.54
N GLU A 39 1.28 -16.31 30.43
CA GLU A 39 2.31 -17.30 30.07
C GLU A 39 1.72 -18.58 29.46
N HIS A 40 0.54 -19.00 29.90
CA HIS A 40 -0.17 -20.16 29.35
C HIS A 40 -0.99 -19.84 28.09
N GLY A 41 -0.93 -18.61 27.57
CA GLY A 41 -1.66 -18.20 26.37
C GLY A 41 -3.19 -18.14 26.56
N VAL A 42 -3.68 -18.12 27.81
CA VAL A 42 -5.12 -18.04 28.10
C VAL A 42 -5.66 -16.63 27.88
N ILE A 43 -4.83 -15.62 28.17
CA ILE A 43 -5.22 -14.20 28.08
C ILE A 43 -4.13 -13.37 27.41
N GLU A 44 -4.54 -12.35 26.66
CA GLU A 44 -3.64 -11.33 26.12
C GLU A 44 -3.27 -10.33 27.22
N VAL A 45 -1.97 -10.11 27.43
CA VAL A 45 -1.46 -9.12 28.40
C VAL A 45 -0.72 -8.03 27.65
N SER A 46 -1.14 -6.78 27.83
CA SER A 46 -0.51 -5.61 27.25
C SER A 46 0.03 -4.70 28.36
N VAL A 47 1.01 -3.84 28.03
CA VAL A 47 1.51 -2.82 28.97
C VAL A 47 0.36 -1.94 29.48
N PHE A 48 -0.61 -1.68 28.59
CA PHE A 48 -1.82 -0.95 28.90
C PHE A 48 -2.72 -1.71 29.90
N SER A 49 -2.99 -3.00 29.69
CA SER A 49 -3.86 -3.76 30.59
C SER A 49 -3.29 -3.87 32.00
N VAL A 50 -1.97 -3.98 32.13
CA VAL A 50 -1.28 -3.96 33.44
C VAL A 50 -1.43 -2.60 34.13
N ALA A 51 -1.29 -1.49 33.39
CA ALA A 51 -1.45 -0.15 33.93
C ALA A 51 -2.89 0.13 34.37
N LEU A 52 -3.87 -0.17 33.52
CA LEU A 52 -5.29 0.03 33.82
C LEU A 52 -5.75 -0.86 34.98
N MET A 53 -5.40 -2.15 34.97
CA MET A 53 -5.70 -3.06 36.09
C MET A 53 -5.11 -2.51 37.39
N SER A 54 -3.83 -2.14 37.38
CA SER A 54 -3.15 -1.64 38.58
C SER A 54 -3.84 -0.39 39.14
N ALA A 55 -4.20 0.55 38.26
CA ALA A 55 -4.86 1.79 38.63
C ALA A 55 -6.28 1.53 39.16
N MET A 56 -7.05 0.68 38.48
CA MET A 56 -8.43 0.33 38.86
C MET A 56 -8.49 -0.40 40.20
N VAL A 57 -7.57 -1.35 40.44
CA VAL A 57 -7.46 -2.04 41.73
C VAL A 57 -7.03 -1.08 42.84
N LEU A 58 -6.08 -0.18 42.54
CA LEU A 58 -5.61 0.79 43.51
C LEU A 58 -6.72 1.78 43.93
N GLY A 59 -7.49 2.28 42.96
CA GLY A 59 -8.65 3.14 43.20
C GLY A 59 -9.76 2.39 43.93
N ALA A 60 -10.42 1.45 43.23
CA ALA A 60 -11.60 0.76 43.72
C ALA A 60 -11.34 0.01 45.04
N GLY A 61 -10.20 -0.68 45.14
CA GLY A 61 -9.84 -1.41 46.36
C GLY A 61 -9.63 -0.48 47.56
N THR A 62 -9.05 0.71 47.34
CA THR A 62 -8.84 1.67 48.45
C THR A 62 -10.20 2.20 48.91
N ASP A 63 -11.11 2.42 47.97
CA ASP A 63 -12.45 2.92 48.27
C ASP A 63 -13.29 1.92 49.05
N TYR A 64 -13.23 0.63 48.71
CA TYR A 64 -13.88 -0.42 49.51
C TYR A 64 -13.39 -0.41 50.96
N GLY A 65 -12.08 -0.24 51.15
CA GLY A 65 -11.48 -0.08 52.48
C GLY A 65 -11.95 1.18 53.20
N ILE A 66 -12.02 2.33 52.50
CA ILE A 66 -12.53 3.60 53.03
C ILE A 66 -14.00 3.47 53.45
N PHE A 67 -14.85 2.79 52.68
CA PHE A 67 -16.26 2.61 53.02
C PHE A 67 -16.46 1.76 54.27
N LEU A 68 -15.78 0.61 54.34
CA LEU A 68 -15.87 -0.27 55.50
C LEU A 68 -15.37 0.43 56.76
N LEU A 69 -14.24 1.14 56.65
CA LEU A 69 -13.64 1.90 57.75
C LEU A 69 -14.52 3.09 58.17
N GLY A 70 -15.09 3.81 57.20
CA GLY A 70 -16.01 4.93 57.44
C GLY A 70 -17.26 4.48 58.20
N ARG A 71 -17.84 3.33 57.81
CA ARG A 71 -19.00 2.75 58.51
C ARG A 71 -18.64 2.25 59.91
N TYR A 72 -17.49 1.59 60.06
CA TYR A 72 -16.96 1.21 61.37
C TYR A 72 -16.79 2.44 62.28
N HIS A 73 -16.25 3.55 61.77
CA HIS A 73 -16.10 4.80 62.51
C HIS A 73 -17.43 5.47 62.84
N GLU A 74 -18.43 5.41 61.95
CA GLU A 74 -19.80 5.88 62.23
C GLU A 74 -20.40 5.12 63.42
N ASN A 75 -20.30 3.78 63.41
CA ASN A 75 -20.79 2.91 64.49
C ASN A 75 -20.06 3.15 65.82
N ARG A 76 -18.73 3.33 65.78
CA ARG A 76 -17.94 3.68 66.97
C ARG A 76 -18.35 5.04 67.56
N ARG A 77 -18.64 6.04 66.70
CA ARG A 77 -19.15 7.36 67.15
C ARG A 77 -20.57 7.28 67.70
N ALA A 78 -21.36 6.32 67.26
CA ALA A 78 -22.68 6.03 67.80
C ALA A 78 -22.64 5.29 69.16
N GLY A 79 -21.45 4.99 69.69
CA GLY A 79 -21.27 4.38 71.02
C GLY A 79 -21.15 2.86 71.02
N LEU A 80 -21.15 2.20 69.84
CA LEU A 80 -21.02 0.74 69.77
C LEU A 80 -19.60 0.27 70.12
N ALA A 81 -19.48 -0.86 70.82
CA ALA A 81 -18.20 -1.50 71.13
C ALA A 81 -17.47 -1.91 69.82
N ALA A 82 -16.13 -1.94 69.82
CA ALA A 82 -15.34 -2.23 68.62
C ALA A 82 -15.74 -3.52 67.85
N PRO A 83 -15.94 -4.69 68.50
CA PRO A 83 -16.33 -5.91 67.78
C PRO A 83 -17.75 -5.81 67.20
N GLU A 84 -18.69 -5.21 67.93
CA GLU A 84 -20.07 -5.01 67.48
C GLU A 84 -20.16 -3.99 66.33
N ALA A 85 -19.39 -2.90 66.44
CA ALA A 85 -19.29 -1.88 65.42
C ALA A 85 -18.77 -2.44 64.10
N LEU A 86 -17.75 -3.31 64.16
CA LEU A 86 -17.20 -3.99 62.98
C LEU A 86 -18.18 -5.01 62.41
N ALA A 87 -18.86 -5.79 63.25
CA ALA A 87 -19.85 -6.77 62.80
C ALA A 87 -21.06 -6.13 62.12
N ASP A 88 -21.59 -5.01 62.65
CA ASP A 88 -22.66 -4.25 61.98
C ASP A 88 -22.17 -3.58 60.70
N ALA A 89 -20.95 -3.01 60.70
CA ALA A 89 -20.37 -2.41 59.51
C ALA A 89 -20.21 -3.45 58.39
N TYR A 90 -19.68 -4.63 58.70
CA TYR A 90 -19.49 -5.71 57.74
C TYR A 90 -20.83 -6.20 57.16
N ARG A 91 -21.83 -6.49 58.00
CA ARG A 91 -23.14 -6.98 57.53
C ARG A 91 -23.84 -6.01 56.56
N ARG A 92 -23.63 -4.71 56.72
CA ARG A 92 -24.25 -3.68 55.88
C ARG A 92 -23.44 -3.37 54.63
N VAL A 93 -22.11 -3.37 54.73
CA VAL A 93 -21.22 -2.91 53.65
C VAL A 93 -20.79 -4.07 52.75
N ALA A 94 -20.65 -5.30 53.26
CA ALA A 94 -20.17 -6.43 52.47
C ALA A 94 -21.05 -6.77 51.24
N PRO A 95 -22.39 -6.83 51.33
CA PRO A 95 -23.22 -7.06 50.14
C PRO A 95 -23.11 -5.94 49.11
N VAL A 96 -22.83 -4.71 49.58
CA VAL A 96 -22.67 -3.54 48.71
C VAL A 96 -21.34 -3.59 47.97
N ILE A 97 -20.24 -3.86 48.68
CA ILE A 97 -18.93 -4.06 48.05
C ILE A 97 -19.00 -5.21 47.04
N ALA A 98 -19.61 -6.36 47.40
CA ALA A 98 -19.70 -7.50 46.51
C ALA A 98 -20.52 -7.20 45.23
N GLY A 99 -21.68 -6.53 45.38
CA GLY A 99 -22.50 -6.14 44.22
C GLY A 99 -21.81 -5.12 43.32
N SER A 100 -21.17 -4.12 43.93
CA SER A 100 -20.33 -3.13 43.26
C SER A 100 -19.24 -3.77 42.40
N SER A 101 -18.36 -4.55 43.04
CA SER A 101 -17.20 -5.11 42.37
C SER A 101 -17.58 -6.16 41.35
N ALA A 102 -18.67 -6.91 41.57
CA ALA A 102 -19.23 -7.78 40.55
C ALA A 102 -19.68 -6.97 39.33
N THR A 103 -20.37 -5.85 39.51
CA THR A 103 -20.79 -4.96 38.42
C THR A 103 -19.60 -4.42 37.65
N ILE A 104 -18.57 -3.92 38.36
CA ILE A 104 -17.35 -3.39 37.73
C ILE A 104 -16.60 -4.50 36.99
N ALA A 105 -16.44 -5.68 37.61
CA ALA A 105 -15.79 -6.82 36.98
C ALA A 105 -16.55 -7.28 35.72
N THR A 106 -17.87 -7.41 35.76
CA THR A 106 -18.67 -7.79 34.59
C THR A 106 -18.63 -6.74 33.49
N ALA A 107 -18.67 -5.44 33.82
CA ALA A 107 -18.53 -4.37 32.85
C ALA A 107 -17.14 -4.38 32.18
N LEU A 108 -16.07 -4.65 32.94
CA LEU A 108 -14.73 -4.83 32.39
C LEU A 108 -14.61 -6.12 31.57
N PHE A 109 -15.28 -7.20 31.96
CA PHE A 109 -15.35 -8.42 31.15
C PHE A 109 -16.07 -8.19 29.82
N CYS A 110 -16.97 -7.21 29.69
CA CYS A 110 -17.57 -6.89 28.38
C CYS A 110 -16.53 -6.49 27.33
N LEU A 111 -15.35 -5.98 27.74
CA LEU A 111 -14.24 -5.71 26.81
C LEU A 111 -13.77 -6.97 26.07
N THR A 112 -14.01 -8.18 26.58
CA THR A 112 -13.58 -9.42 25.91
C THR A 112 -14.29 -9.67 24.58
N PHE A 113 -15.45 -9.06 24.38
CA PHE A 113 -16.19 -9.14 23.13
C PHE A 113 -15.66 -8.20 22.04
N ALA A 114 -14.71 -7.31 22.37
CA ALA A 114 -14.07 -6.45 21.38
C ALA A 114 -13.22 -7.28 20.40
N LYS A 115 -13.33 -6.96 19.11
CA LYS A 115 -12.46 -7.51 18.06
C LYS A 115 -11.05 -6.93 18.16
N VAL A 116 -10.94 -5.66 18.53
CA VAL A 116 -9.64 -4.97 18.68
C VAL A 116 -8.90 -5.53 19.90
N SER A 117 -7.79 -6.24 19.66
CA SER A 117 -6.98 -6.88 20.71
C SER A 117 -6.53 -5.91 21.80
N PHE A 118 -6.28 -4.64 21.46
CA PHE A 118 -5.94 -3.60 22.43
C PHE A 118 -7.04 -3.42 23.50
N LEU A 119 -8.31 -3.32 23.08
CA LEU A 119 -9.46 -3.20 23.98
C LEU A 119 -9.72 -4.52 24.71
N ARG A 120 -9.66 -5.64 23.99
CA ARG A 120 -9.86 -6.99 24.54
C ARG A 120 -8.89 -7.33 25.66
N SER A 121 -7.60 -7.03 25.47
CA SER A 121 -6.53 -7.29 26.44
C SER A 121 -6.74 -6.58 27.78
N ALA A 122 -7.51 -5.49 27.81
CA ALA A 122 -7.79 -4.72 29.02
C ALA A 122 -8.88 -5.37 29.91
N GLY A 123 -9.73 -6.23 29.36
CA GLY A 123 -10.90 -6.77 30.05
C GLY A 123 -10.58 -7.75 31.16
N ILE A 124 -10.01 -8.92 30.81
CA ILE A 124 -9.79 -10.02 31.76
C ILE A 124 -8.84 -9.62 32.90
N PRO A 125 -7.65 -9.02 32.63
CA PRO A 125 -6.75 -8.59 33.70
C PRO A 125 -7.41 -7.63 34.68
N SER A 126 -8.13 -6.62 34.18
CA SER A 126 -8.81 -5.63 35.03
C SER A 126 -9.94 -6.26 35.84
N GLY A 127 -10.70 -7.19 35.26
CA GLY A 127 -11.75 -7.95 35.95
C GLY A 127 -11.18 -8.82 37.09
N ILE A 128 -10.12 -9.58 36.83
CA ILE A 128 -9.40 -10.38 37.85
C ILE A 128 -8.88 -9.47 38.96
N GLY A 129 -8.28 -8.33 38.60
CA GLY A 129 -7.81 -7.35 39.54
C GLY A 129 -8.92 -6.88 40.48
N ILE A 130 -10.08 -6.50 39.95
CA ILE A 130 -11.22 -6.03 40.75
C ILE A 130 -11.79 -7.13 41.65
N LEU A 131 -11.83 -8.38 41.18
CA LEU A 131 -12.23 -9.52 42.00
C LEU A 131 -11.22 -9.79 43.14
N ALA A 132 -9.93 -9.68 42.87
CA ALA A 132 -8.89 -9.78 43.90
C ALA A 132 -9.03 -8.64 44.93
N ALA A 133 -9.30 -7.41 44.48
CA ALA A 133 -9.57 -6.27 45.36
C ALA A 133 -10.82 -6.48 46.22
N MET A 134 -11.89 -7.05 45.66
CA MET A 134 -13.10 -7.44 46.40
C MET A 134 -12.77 -8.46 47.49
N LEU A 135 -12.04 -9.52 47.16
CA LEU A 135 -11.65 -10.55 48.13
C LEU A 135 -10.80 -9.95 49.24
N GLY A 136 -9.81 -9.11 48.93
CA GLY A 136 -9.01 -8.39 49.92
C GLY A 136 -9.84 -7.47 50.81
N ALA A 137 -10.78 -6.71 50.23
CA ALA A 137 -11.66 -5.82 50.98
C ALA A 137 -12.63 -6.56 51.92
N LEU A 138 -13.11 -7.74 51.52
CA LEU A 138 -14.07 -8.52 52.30
C LEU A 138 -13.43 -9.47 53.32
N THR A 139 -12.14 -9.77 53.19
CA THR A 139 -11.43 -10.71 54.08
C THR A 139 -10.35 -9.99 54.89
N LEU A 140 -9.36 -9.43 54.20
CA LEU A 140 -8.17 -8.85 54.80
C LEU A 140 -8.47 -7.53 55.51
N THR A 141 -9.24 -6.63 54.90
CA THR A 141 -9.59 -5.34 55.53
C THR A 141 -10.30 -5.52 56.89
N PRO A 142 -11.41 -6.30 57.02
CA PRO A 142 -12.04 -6.50 58.33
C PRO A 142 -11.13 -7.22 59.33
N ALA A 143 -10.30 -8.17 58.88
CA ALA A 143 -9.32 -8.83 59.74
C ALA A 143 -8.29 -7.84 60.31
N MET A 144 -7.77 -6.93 59.47
CA MET A 144 -6.85 -5.87 59.89
C MET A 144 -7.53 -4.88 60.83
N ILE A 145 -8.76 -4.43 60.53
CA ILE A 145 -9.51 -3.54 61.42
C ILE A 145 -9.71 -4.21 62.78
N GLY A 146 -10.14 -5.47 62.81
CA GLY A 146 -10.36 -6.22 64.05
C GLY A 146 -9.08 -6.42 64.87
N TRP A 147 -7.94 -6.65 64.22
CA TRP A 147 -6.65 -6.80 64.90
C TRP A 147 -6.16 -5.48 65.53
N PHE A 148 -6.22 -4.39 64.77
CA PHE A 148 -5.78 -3.09 65.26
C PHE A 148 -6.80 -2.42 66.19
N SER A 149 -8.09 -2.73 66.08
CA SER A 149 -9.13 -2.22 66.98
C SER A 149 -8.98 -2.77 68.41
N ARG A 150 -8.58 -4.05 68.56
CA ARG A 150 -8.23 -4.63 69.86
C ARG A 150 -7.10 -3.89 70.57
N ARG A 151 -6.23 -3.20 69.82
CA ARG A 151 -5.13 -2.37 70.35
C ARG A 151 -5.47 -0.88 70.47
N GLY A 152 -6.72 -0.47 70.24
CA GLY A 152 -7.14 0.94 70.27
C GLY A 152 -6.50 1.82 69.19
N ARG A 153 -5.92 1.25 68.13
CA ARG A 153 -5.16 2.02 67.12
C ARG A 153 -6.01 2.48 65.91
N VAL A 154 -7.29 2.09 65.83
CA VAL A 154 -8.21 2.42 64.71
C VAL A 154 -9.42 3.23 65.22
N GLU A 155 -9.26 4.01 66.28
CA GLU A 155 -10.39 4.77 66.81
C GLU A 155 -10.70 6.03 65.99
N PRO A 156 -11.99 6.37 65.80
CA PRO A 156 -12.35 7.58 65.08
C PRO A 156 -11.94 8.82 65.89
N ARG A 157 -11.28 9.78 65.24
CA ARG A 157 -11.12 11.12 65.81
C ARG A 157 -12.40 11.95 65.64
N LEU A 158 -12.66 12.88 66.58
CA LEU A 158 -13.79 13.80 66.56
C LEU A 158 -13.82 14.59 65.24
N ALA A 159 -14.87 14.38 64.43
CA ALA A 159 -14.99 15.00 63.11
C ALA A 159 -15.80 16.30 63.18
N ARG A 160 -15.15 17.44 62.85
CA ARG A 160 -15.79 18.77 62.66
C ARG A 160 -16.59 18.90 61.34
N ILE A 161 -16.59 17.88 60.48
CA ILE A 161 -16.99 17.98 59.05
C ILE A 161 -18.51 17.83 58.82
N ASN A 162 -19.29 17.38 59.81
CA ASN A 162 -20.71 17.07 59.63
C ASN A 162 -21.62 18.29 59.36
N HIS A 163 -21.23 19.49 59.82
CA HIS A 163 -22.07 20.68 59.67
C HIS A 163 -22.09 21.24 58.23
N ARG A 164 -20.98 21.16 57.49
CA ARG A 164 -20.88 21.68 56.11
C ARG A 164 -21.71 20.83 55.14
N TRP A 165 -21.60 19.51 55.24
CA TRP A 165 -22.39 18.58 54.41
C TRP A 165 -23.88 18.67 54.69
N ARG A 166 -24.28 18.89 55.95
CA ARG A 166 -25.68 19.16 56.29
C ARG A 166 -26.19 20.43 55.62
N ARG A 167 -25.39 21.52 55.56
CA ARG A 167 -25.77 22.76 54.86
C ARG A 167 -25.94 22.54 53.35
N ILE A 168 -25.01 21.84 52.71
CA ILE A 168 -25.10 21.50 51.28
C ILE A 168 -26.37 20.69 51.02
N GLY A 169 -26.60 19.62 51.80
CA GLY A 169 -27.82 18.81 51.69
C GLY A 169 -29.11 19.62 51.88
N THR A 170 -29.13 20.60 52.79
CA THR A 170 -30.30 21.48 52.97
C THR A 170 -30.52 22.43 51.79
N ALA A 171 -29.45 22.96 51.19
CA ALA A 171 -29.56 23.83 50.02
C ALA A 171 -30.10 23.05 48.81
N VAL A 172 -29.54 21.87 48.54
CA VAL A 172 -29.95 20.95 47.47
C VAL A 172 -31.41 20.53 47.63
N ALA A 173 -31.84 20.19 48.86
CA ALA A 173 -33.23 19.79 49.12
C ALA A 173 -34.25 20.95 49.09
N ARG A 174 -33.80 22.19 49.34
CA ARG A 174 -34.66 23.39 49.36
C ARG A 174 -34.84 23.98 47.96
N TRP A 175 -33.80 23.96 47.11
CA TRP A 175 -33.77 24.58 45.79
C TRP A 175 -33.34 23.59 44.68
N PRO A 176 -34.08 22.49 44.45
CA PRO A 176 -33.63 21.46 43.51
C PRO A 176 -33.56 21.94 42.05
N GLY A 177 -34.48 22.79 41.61
CA GLY A 177 -34.50 23.31 40.22
C GLY A 177 -33.25 24.15 39.88
N PRO A 178 -32.99 25.26 40.60
CA PRO A 178 -31.83 26.11 40.31
C PRO A 178 -30.50 25.38 40.43
N VAL A 179 -30.35 24.48 41.42
CA VAL A 179 -29.12 23.68 41.59
C VAL A 179 -28.91 22.73 40.42
N LEU A 180 -29.98 22.12 39.89
CA LEU A 180 -29.89 21.26 38.72
C LEU A 180 -29.50 22.06 37.47
N VAL A 181 -30.07 23.26 37.29
CA VAL A 181 -29.74 24.12 36.14
C VAL A 181 -28.29 24.57 36.18
N THR A 182 -27.77 24.98 37.35
CA THR A 182 -26.37 25.39 37.46
C THR A 182 -25.42 24.22 37.25
N ALA A 183 -25.72 23.04 37.82
CA ALA A 183 -24.93 21.84 37.58
C ALA A 183 -24.96 21.41 36.10
N ALA A 184 -26.13 21.45 35.46
CA ALA A 184 -26.27 21.16 34.04
C ALA A 184 -25.48 22.16 33.17
N ALA A 185 -25.49 23.44 33.50
CA ALA A 185 -24.71 24.46 32.79
C ALA A 185 -23.20 24.16 32.86
N VAL A 186 -22.68 23.78 34.04
CA VAL A 186 -21.27 23.37 34.20
C VAL A 186 -20.95 22.15 33.34
N LEU A 187 -21.82 21.13 33.35
CA LEU A 187 -21.64 19.92 32.54
C LEU A 187 -21.68 20.23 31.04
N ILE A 188 -22.58 21.10 30.59
CA ILE A 188 -22.66 21.55 29.19
C ILE A 188 -21.35 22.26 28.80
N VAL A 189 -20.84 23.19 29.63
CA VAL A 189 -19.56 23.87 29.36
C VAL A 189 -18.41 22.86 29.22
N CYS A 190 -18.36 21.83 30.06
CA CYS A 190 -17.38 20.76 29.94
C CYS A 190 -17.58 19.89 28.69
N THR A 191 -18.79 19.82 28.14
CA THR A 191 -19.15 18.98 26.98
C THR A 191 -18.92 19.70 25.64
N VAL A 192 -19.08 21.03 25.58
CA VAL A 192 -18.92 21.84 24.34
C VAL A 192 -17.65 21.53 23.51
N PRO A 193 -16.46 21.33 24.10
CA PRO A 193 -15.24 21.03 23.34
C PRO A 193 -15.34 19.75 22.47
N LEU A 194 -16.28 18.84 22.74
CA LEU A 194 -16.53 17.66 21.92
C LEU A 194 -16.91 17.99 20.48
N LEU A 195 -17.53 19.15 20.23
CA LEU A 195 -17.94 19.57 18.89
C LEU A 195 -16.74 19.77 17.94
N GLY A 196 -15.56 20.04 18.49
CA GLY A 196 -14.32 20.18 17.74
C GLY A 196 -13.35 19.02 17.92
N ALA A 197 -13.78 17.89 18.51
CA ALA A 197 -12.90 16.78 18.84
C ALA A 197 -12.30 16.13 17.58
N LYS A 198 -10.97 15.95 17.57
CA LYS A 198 -10.24 15.20 16.57
C LYS A 198 -9.67 13.93 17.20
N ILE A 199 -10.11 12.78 16.72
CA ILE A 199 -9.61 11.48 17.15
C ILE A 199 -8.45 11.10 16.22
N SER A 200 -7.27 10.88 16.80
CA SER A 200 -6.08 10.45 16.06
C SER A 200 -5.94 8.94 16.06
N PHE A 201 -5.67 8.42 14.87
CA PHE A 201 -5.26 7.03 14.61
C PHE A 201 -3.76 6.91 14.30
N ALA A 202 -3.01 8.02 14.44
CA ALA A 202 -1.57 8.03 14.22
C ALA A 202 -0.82 7.47 15.44
N GLU A 203 -0.47 6.18 15.42
CA GLU A 203 0.25 5.49 16.50
C GLU A 203 1.63 6.10 16.80
N LEU A 204 2.27 6.74 15.82
CA LEU A 204 3.54 7.45 16.04
C LEU A 204 3.38 8.67 16.95
N SER A 205 2.25 9.39 16.83
CA SER A 205 1.97 10.58 17.63
C SER A 205 1.70 10.25 19.11
N ALA A 206 1.33 8.99 19.39
CA ALA A 206 1.08 8.50 20.74
C ALA A 206 2.36 8.21 21.54
N GLN A 207 3.51 8.16 20.87
CA GLN A 207 4.81 7.93 21.49
C GLN A 207 5.55 9.25 21.71
N PRO A 208 6.34 9.37 22.80
CA PRO A 208 7.20 10.54 22.97
C PRO A 208 8.24 10.62 21.87
N ALA A 209 8.43 11.83 21.33
CA ALA A 209 9.43 12.13 20.30
C ALA A 209 10.87 11.78 20.69
N THR A 210 11.16 11.61 22.00
CA THR A 210 12.49 11.31 22.54
C THR A 210 12.83 9.82 22.53
N THR A 211 11.87 8.92 22.28
CA THR A 211 12.12 7.48 22.25
C THR A 211 13.01 7.07 21.08
N ASP A 212 13.84 6.04 21.25
CA ASP A 212 14.75 5.57 20.18
C ASP A 212 13.99 5.15 18.92
N SER A 213 12.81 4.53 19.07
CA SER A 213 11.90 4.20 17.97
C SER A 213 11.45 5.46 17.23
N SER A 214 10.99 6.49 17.94
CA SER A 214 10.55 7.75 17.32
C SER A 214 11.69 8.48 16.63
N ARG A 215 12.90 8.50 17.23
CA ARG A 215 14.10 9.06 16.59
C ARG A 215 14.48 8.29 15.32
N GLY A 216 14.32 6.97 15.32
CA GLY A 216 14.49 6.12 14.14
C GLY A 216 13.53 6.52 13.01
N TYR A 217 12.24 6.65 13.30
CA TYR A 217 11.25 7.10 12.32
C TYR A 217 11.50 8.53 11.84
N GLN A 218 11.92 9.46 12.72
CA GLN A 218 12.26 10.84 12.33
C GLN A 218 13.49 10.88 11.42
N ALA A 219 14.54 10.11 11.74
CA ALA A 219 15.73 10.01 10.90
C ALA A 219 15.41 9.40 9.52
N MET A 220 14.45 8.48 9.49
CA MET A 220 13.94 7.85 8.28
C MET A 220 13.16 8.85 7.41
N HIS A 221 12.21 9.60 7.98
CA HIS A 221 11.45 10.65 7.28
C HIS A 221 12.36 11.78 6.76
N GLY A 222 13.45 12.09 7.47
CA GLY A 222 14.41 13.09 7.01
C GLY A 222 15.23 12.68 5.78
N ARG A 223 15.27 11.39 5.41
CA ARG A 223 16.09 10.86 4.30
C ARG A 223 15.29 10.20 3.18
N PHE A 224 14.12 9.67 3.49
CA PHE A 224 13.24 9.04 2.53
C PHE A 224 11.96 9.86 2.40
N PRO A 225 11.45 10.08 1.17
CA PRO A 225 10.12 10.66 0.97
C PRO A 225 9.06 9.87 1.74
N ASP A 226 8.02 10.56 2.18
CA ASP A 226 6.93 9.98 2.96
C ASP A 226 6.36 8.72 2.29
N ASN A 227 6.06 7.73 3.14
CA ASN A 227 5.50 6.42 2.80
C ASN A 227 6.32 5.56 1.82
N ARG A 228 7.55 5.94 1.45
CA ARG A 228 8.41 5.09 0.61
C ARG A 228 8.76 3.74 1.25
N LEU A 229 8.68 3.65 2.57
CA LEU A 229 8.98 2.44 3.34
C LEU A 229 7.72 1.73 3.83
N LEU A 230 6.56 2.34 3.63
CA LEU A 230 5.25 1.82 4.03
C LEU A 230 4.30 1.84 2.82
N PRO A 231 4.64 1.15 1.71
CA PRO A 231 3.73 1.05 0.58
C PRO A 231 2.47 0.31 0.98
N GLU A 232 1.36 0.70 0.34
CA GLU A 232 0.19 -0.15 0.27
C GLU A 232 0.43 -1.20 -0.82
N ILE A 233 -0.05 -2.41 -0.59
CA ILE A 233 0.19 -3.56 -1.47
C ILE A 233 -1.18 -4.02 -1.97
N VAL A 234 -1.43 -3.78 -3.25
CA VAL A 234 -2.60 -4.32 -3.94
C VAL A 234 -2.20 -5.70 -4.47
N SER A 235 -2.83 -6.76 -3.98
CA SER A 235 -2.67 -8.10 -4.53
C SER A 235 -3.85 -8.44 -5.42
N ILE A 236 -3.59 -9.01 -6.59
CA ILE A 236 -4.59 -9.48 -7.54
C ILE A 236 -4.37 -10.97 -7.71
N GLN A 237 -5.35 -11.78 -7.34
CA GLN A 237 -5.34 -13.23 -7.54
C GLN A 237 -6.27 -13.62 -8.69
N ALA A 238 -5.92 -14.64 -9.44
CA ALA A 238 -6.63 -15.07 -10.64
C ALA A 238 -6.59 -16.59 -10.84
N ASP A 239 -7.64 -17.16 -11.43
CA ASP A 239 -7.68 -18.60 -11.76
C ASP A 239 -6.81 -19.01 -12.96
N ARG A 240 -6.01 -18.08 -13.50
CA ARG A 240 -5.14 -18.30 -14.68
C ARG A 240 -3.80 -17.62 -14.49
N ASP A 241 -2.80 -18.08 -15.22
CA ASP A 241 -1.46 -17.47 -15.22
C ASP A 241 -1.51 -16.03 -15.75
N LEU A 242 -1.07 -15.09 -14.92
CA LEU A 242 -1.01 -13.66 -15.20
C LEU A 242 0.26 -13.26 -15.96
N ARG A 243 1.24 -14.17 -16.09
CA ARG A 243 2.51 -13.98 -16.83
C ARG A 243 2.31 -14.06 -18.34
N THR A 244 1.27 -13.41 -18.82
CA THR A 244 0.86 -13.36 -20.21
C THR A 244 0.70 -11.91 -20.66
N PRO A 245 0.79 -11.60 -21.96
CA PRO A 245 0.57 -10.23 -22.43
C PRO A 245 -0.80 -9.67 -22.03
N ALA A 246 -1.85 -10.49 -22.06
CA ALA A 246 -3.19 -10.10 -21.62
C ALA A 246 -3.27 -9.82 -20.11
N GLY A 247 -2.56 -10.61 -19.30
CA GLY A 247 -2.42 -10.38 -17.86
C GLY A 247 -1.73 -9.04 -17.59
N LEU A 248 -0.59 -8.77 -18.22
CA LEU A 248 0.15 -7.50 -18.07
C LEU A 248 -0.64 -6.28 -18.55
N ILE A 249 -1.45 -6.39 -19.62
CA ILE A 249 -2.36 -5.32 -20.06
C ILE A 249 -3.40 -5.00 -18.97
N THR A 250 -3.93 -6.03 -18.32
CA THR A 250 -4.87 -5.84 -17.22
C THR A 250 -4.20 -5.21 -16.01
N ILE A 251 -2.99 -5.66 -15.66
CA ILE A 251 -2.18 -5.08 -14.58
C ILE A 251 -1.88 -3.61 -14.86
N GLU A 252 -1.54 -3.25 -16.11
CA GLU A 252 -1.33 -1.85 -16.50
C GLU A 252 -2.60 -1.01 -16.39
N ARG A 253 -3.76 -1.58 -16.72
CA ARG A 253 -5.06 -0.91 -16.53
C ARG A 253 -5.31 -0.60 -15.07
N VAL A 254 -5.12 -1.59 -14.19
CA VAL A 254 -5.24 -1.41 -12.73
C VAL A 254 -4.21 -0.39 -12.24
N THR A 255 -2.95 -0.50 -12.67
CA THR A 255 -1.86 0.41 -12.31
C THR A 255 -2.22 1.86 -12.64
N ARG A 256 -2.75 2.13 -13.85
CA ARG A 256 -3.19 3.48 -14.24
C ARG A 256 -4.37 3.97 -13.41
N LYS A 257 -5.38 3.11 -13.17
CA LYS A 257 -6.55 3.51 -12.37
C LYS A 257 -6.18 3.83 -10.93
N VAL A 258 -5.24 3.10 -10.34
CA VAL A 258 -4.73 3.37 -8.99
C VAL A 258 -3.87 4.64 -8.96
N LEU A 259 -3.11 4.94 -10.02
CA LEU A 259 -2.36 6.20 -10.14
C LEU A 259 -3.27 7.44 -10.21
N GLU A 260 -4.54 7.31 -10.62
CA GLU A 260 -5.53 8.40 -10.63
C GLU A 260 -6.07 8.74 -9.22
N VAL A 261 -5.87 7.86 -8.23
CA VAL A 261 -6.35 8.06 -6.86
C VAL A 261 -5.60 9.22 -6.21
N ARG A 262 -6.35 10.06 -5.49
CA ARG A 262 -5.78 11.26 -4.87
C ARG A 262 -4.70 10.87 -3.85
N GLY A 263 -3.55 11.53 -3.93
CA GLY A 263 -2.44 11.28 -3.01
C GLY A 263 -1.66 10.00 -3.33
N VAL A 264 -1.92 9.31 -4.44
CA VAL A 264 -1.01 8.28 -4.97
C VAL A 264 0.06 8.94 -5.83
N ARG A 265 1.34 8.73 -5.48
CA ARG A 265 2.49 9.33 -6.17
C ARG A 265 3.09 8.39 -7.22
N THR A 266 3.24 7.12 -6.88
CA THR A 266 3.79 6.12 -7.80
C THR A 266 3.28 4.73 -7.47
N VAL A 267 3.14 3.90 -8.49
CA VAL A 267 2.73 2.50 -8.36
C VAL A 267 3.78 1.65 -9.06
N GLN A 268 4.42 0.76 -8.31
CA GLN A 268 5.31 -0.25 -8.87
C GLN A 268 4.50 -1.52 -9.13
N SER A 269 4.58 -2.02 -10.35
CA SER A 269 3.87 -3.23 -10.78
C SER A 269 4.71 -4.00 -11.81
N ALA A 270 4.24 -5.16 -12.24
CA ALA A 270 4.89 -5.91 -13.32
C ALA A 270 4.94 -5.13 -14.66
N SER A 271 3.99 -4.23 -14.91
CA SER A 271 4.00 -3.35 -16.09
C SER A 271 4.86 -2.10 -15.90
N ARG A 272 5.06 -1.66 -14.65
CA ARG A 272 5.86 -0.48 -14.26
C ARG A 272 6.81 -0.78 -13.10
N PRO A 273 7.89 -1.56 -13.29
CA PRO A 273 8.72 -2.05 -12.18
C PRO A 273 9.43 -0.94 -11.41
N ALA A 274 9.85 0.11 -12.12
CA ALA A 274 10.49 1.29 -11.54
C ALA A 274 9.49 2.39 -11.13
N GLY A 275 8.18 2.14 -11.25
CA GLY A 275 7.13 3.16 -11.11
C GLY A 275 6.86 3.97 -12.38
N THR A 276 7.63 3.71 -13.45
CA THR A 276 7.47 4.26 -14.80
C THR A 276 7.20 3.15 -15.81
N PRO A 277 6.52 3.43 -16.94
CA PRO A 277 6.33 2.45 -18.00
C PRO A 277 7.66 1.89 -18.49
N VAL A 278 7.73 0.57 -18.68
CA VAL A 278 8.85 -0.06 -19.39
C VAL A 278 8.82 0.45 -20.83
N ARG A 279 9.92 1.04 -21.33
CA ARG A 279 9.96 1.60 -22.69
C ARG A 279 9.53 0.56 -23.73
N GLN A 280 10.07 -0.65 -23.61
CA GLN A 280 9.76 -1.79 -24.48
C GLN A 280 8.29 -2.22 -24.43
N GLY A 281 7.57 -1.87 -23.36
CA GLY A 281 6.15 -2.15 -23.20
C GLY A 281 5.22 -1.11 -23.83
N THR A 282 5.72 0.01 -24.36
CA THR A 282 4.89 1.05 -24.98
C THR A 282 4.61 0.73 -26.45
N LEU A 283 3.39 0.97 -26.95
CA LEU A 283 3.07 0.72 -28.37
C LEU A 283 3.88 1.63 -29.30
N ALA A 284 4.19 2.85 -28.86
CA ALA A 284 5.03 3.77 -29.62
C ALA A 284 6.45 3.22 -29.82
N TYR A 285 7.05 2.60 -28.81
CA TYR A 285 8.34 1.92 -28.96
C TYR A 285 8.27 0.74 -29.95
N GLN A 286 7.17 -0.03 -29.90
CA GLN A 286 6.95 -1.12 -30.86
C GLN A 286 6.83 -0.59 -32.29
N ALA A 287 6.14 0.54 -32.49
CA ALA A 287 6.08 1.23 -33.77
C ALA A 287 7.48 1.65 -34.25
N GLY A 288 8.30 2.23 -33.38
CA GLY A 288 9.68 2.59 -33.68
C GLY A 288 10.56 1.40 -34.08
N GLN A 289 10.44 0.27 -33.38
CA GLN A 289 11.16 -0.97 -33.73
C GLN A 289 10.74 -1.54 -35.09
N ILE A 290 9.45 -1.49 -35.41
CA ILE A 290 8.96 -1.86 -36.75
C ILE A 290 9.55 -0.92 -37.79
N GLY A 291 9.57 0.39 -37.51
CA GLY A 291 10.22 1.39 -38.36
C GLY A 291 11.69 1.08 -38.63
N GLU A 292 12.47 0.77 -37.58
CA GLU A 292 13.89 0.45 -37.66
C GLU A 292 14.16 -0.86 -38.43
N GLN A 293 13.33 -1.89 -38.25
CA GLN A 293 13.45 -3.14 -39.02
C GLN A 293 13.13 -2.94 -40.50
N LEU A 294 12.08 -2.16 -40.81
CA LEU A 294 11.72 -1.83 -42.18
C LEU A 294 12.81 -0.97 -42.84
N ASP A 295 13.39 -0.03 -42.09
CA ASP A 295 14.48 0.83 -42.55
C ASP A 295 15.74 0.01 -42.86
N GLY A 296 16.16 -0.88 -41.96
CA GLY A 296 17.29 -1.78 -42.20
C GLY A 296 17.05 -2.74 -43.38
N THR A 297 15.81 -3.19 -43.58
CA THR A 297 15.43 -4.02 -44.73
C THR A 297 15.48 -3.20 -46.04
N ALA A 298 14.99 -1.96 -46.01
CA ALA A 298 15.07 -1.04 -47.13
C ALA A 298 16.53 -0.70 -47.48
N GLN A 299 17.35 -0.39 -46.48
CA GLN A 299 18.79 -0.14 -46.62
C GLN A 299 19.51 -1.34 -47.25
N SER A 300 19.21 -2.56 -46.78
CA SER A 300 19.80 -3.79 -47.35
C SER A 300 19.40 -4.00 -48.82
N ALA A 301 18.18 -3.64 -49.19
CA ALA A 301 17.73 -3.67 -50.59
C ALA A 301 18.45 -2.61 -51.45
N LEU A 302 18.66 -1.40 -50.91
CA LEU A 302 19.42 -0.33 -51.55
C LEU A 302 20.92 -0.66 -51.70
N ASP A 303 21.52 -1.32 -50.70
CA ASP A 303 22.90 -1.79 -50.77
C ASP A 303 23.06 -2.83 -51.88
N GLY A 304 22.07 -3.72 -52.05
CA GLY A 304 21.98 -4.62 -53.21
C GLY A 304 21.93 -3.89 -54.55
N MET A 305 21.39 -2.66 -54.59
CA MET A 305 21.30 -1.81 -55.79
C MET A 305 22.67 -1.27 -56.25
N SER A 306 23.61 -1.04 -55.34
CA SER A 306 25.00 -0.70 -55.71
C SER A 306 25.64 -1.79 -56.59
N SER A 307 25.21 -3.05 -56.40
CA SER A 307 25.60 -4.17 -57.26
C SER A 307 24.94 -4.08 -58.65
N VAL A 308 23.70 -3.58 -58.74
CA VAL A 308 22.99 -3.34 -60.02
C VAL A 308 23.65 -2.19 -60.80
N ASP A 309 24.17 -1.16 -60.11
CA ASP A 309 24.97 -0.09 -60.73
C ASP A 309 26.26 -0.65 -61.34
N THR A 310 26.90 -1.57 -60.62
CA THR A 310 28.10 -2.27 -61.10
C THR A 310 27.79 -3.12 -62.34
N VAL A 311 26.65 -3.83 -62.35
CA VAL A 311 26.16 -4.59 -63.51
C VAL A 311 25.86 -3.67 -64.69
N THR A 312 25.22 -2.53 -64.46
CA THR A 312 24.89 -1.54 -65.50
C THR A 312 26.16 -0.92 -66.10
N ALA A 313 27.14 -0.59 -65.27
CA ALA A 313 28.45 -0.12 -65.72
C ALA A 313 29.20 -1.19 -66.53
N THR A 314 29.09 -2.46 -66.12
CA THR A 314 29.70 -3.60 -66.83
C THR A 314 29.04 -3.85 -68.19
N ILE A 315 27.70 -3.78 -68.26
CA ILE A 315 26.94 -3.82 -69.51
C ILE A 315 27.35 -2.64 -70.42
N GLY A 316 27.55 -1.45 -69.85
CA GLY A 316 28.08 -0.28 -70.56
C GLY A 316 29.44 -0.54 -71.21
N ARG A 317 30.38 -1.12 -70.46
CA ARG A 317 31.71 -1.48 -70.98
C ARG A 317 31.64 -2.56 -72.07
N LEU A 318 30.77 -3.55 -71.90
CA LEU A 318 30.55 -4.62 -72.88
C LEU A 318 30.00 -4.06 -74.20
N ASP A 319 29.07 -3.12 -74.14
CA ASP A 319 28.50 -2.46 -75.31
C ASP A 319 29.57 -1.65 -76.08
N THR A 320 30.41 -0.88 -75.38
CA THR A 320 31.52 -0.15 -76.01
C THR A 320 32.56 -1.11 -76.62
N ALA A 321 32.80 -2.27 -75.98
CA ALA A 321 33.69 -3.30 -76.50
C ALA A 321 33.13 -3.98 -77.76
N LEU A 322 31.82 -4.28 -77.78
CA LEU A 322 31.14 -4.83 -78.95
C LEU A 322 31.11 -3.82 -80.11
N ASP A 323 30.95 -2.51 -79.84
CA ASP A 323 31.09 -1.46 -80.85
C ASP A 323 32.51 -1.35 -81.44
N GLY A 324 33.52 -1.57 -80.60
CA GLY A 324 34.91 -1.67 -81.06
C GLY A 324 35.13 -2.90 -81.94
N MET A 325 34.57 -4.04 -81.54
CA MET A 325 34.66 -5.30 -82.26
C MET A 325 33.93 -5.25 -83.61
N GLN A 326 32.73 -4.68 -83.66
CA GLN A 326 31.96 -4.51 -84.90
C GLN A 326 32.68 -3.60 -85.91
N ARG A 327 33.28 -2.49 -85.44
CA ARG A 327 34.10 -1.62 -86.30
C ARG A 327 35.38 -2.31 -86.76
N GLY A 328 36.02 -3.11 -85.90
CA GLY A 328 37.20 -3.89 -86.24
C GLY A 328 36.91 -4.99 -87.27
N LEU A 329 35.80 -5.70 -87.12
CA LEU A 329 35.33 -6.73 -88.05
C LEU A 329 35.00 -6.11 -89.42
N ALA A 330 34.28 -4.99 -89.45
CA ALA A 330 33.99 -4.27 -90.70
C ALA A 330 35.27 -3.79 -91.41
N GLY A 331 36.25 -3.29 -90.65
CA GLY A 331 37.56 -2.90 -91.18
C GLY A 331 38.39 -4.09 -91.68
N ALA A 332 38.30 -5.25 -91.02
CA ALA A 332 38.98 -6.48 -91.43
C ALA A 332 38.40 -7.05 -92.74
N VAL A 333 37.08 -7.04 -92.89
CA VAL A 333 36.38 -7.42 -94.13
C VAL A 333 36.77 -6.48 -95.28
N ASP A 334 36.80 -5.16 -95.05
CA ASP A 334 37.25 -4.20 -96.07
C ASP A 334 38.72 -4.42 -96.48
N GLY A 335 39.60 -4.70 -95.51
CA GLY A 335 41.00 -5.03 -95.75
C GLY A 335 41.19 -6.32 -96.56
N LEU A 336 40.46 -7.38 -96.22
CA LEU A 336 40.49 -8.65 -96.96
C LEU A 336 39.96 -8.50 -98.38
N ASN A 337 38.92 -7.69 -98.59
CA ASN A 337 38.41 -7.35 -99.92
C ASN A 337 39.47 -6.62 -100.76
N ARG A 338 40.23 -5.68 -100.17
CA ARG A 338 41.35 -5.01 -100.86
C ARG A 338 42.50 -5.97 -101.18
N VAL A 339 42.83 -6.91 -100.29
CA VAL A 339 43.84 -7.95 -100.55
C VAL A 339 43.39 -8.89 -101.66
N GLY A 340 42.11 -9.26 -101.70
CA GLY A 340 41.51 -10.05 -102.77
C GLY A 340 41.58 -9.34 -104.12
N ALA A 341 41.22 -8.05 -104.15
CA ALA A 341 41.30 -7.21 -105.35
C ALA A 341 42.76 -7.02 -105.84
N GLY A 342 43.70 -6.72 -104.94
CA GLY A 342 45.12 -6.59 -105.30
C GLY A 342 45.74 -7.91 -105.79
N SER A 343 45.30 -9.05 -105.25
CA SER A 343 45.73 -10.37 -105.74
C SER A 343 45.19 -10.67 -107.14
N GLN A 344 44.01 -10.15 -107.47
CA GLN A 344 43.43 -10.22 -108.83
C GLN A 344 44.24 -9.39 -109.82
N ASP A 345 44.67 -8.19 -109.44
CA ASP A 345 45.53 -7.33 -110.28
C ASP A 345 46.91 -7.96 -110.51
N ILE A 346 47.52 -8.55 -109.48
CA ILE A 346 48.80 -9.28 -109.60
C ILE A 346 48.64 -10.50 -110.52
N GLY A 347 47.54 -11.26 -110.38
CA GLY A 347 47.24 -12.40 -111.25
C GLY A 347 47.03 -11.99 -112.72
N ALA A 348 46.32 -10.88 -112.96
CA ALA A 348 46.12 -10.32 -114.29
C ALA A 348 47.43 -9.80 -114.91
N GLY A 349 48.28 -9.13 -114.12
CA GLY A 349 49.59 -8.68 -114.56
C GLY A 349 50.54 -9.83 -114.90
N MET A 350 50.60 -10.86 -114.06
CA MET A 350 51.48 -12.02 -114.27
C MET A 350 51.03 -12.92 -115.42
N SER A 351 49.71 -13.05 -115.66
CA SER A 351 49.19 -13.75 -116.84
C SER A 351 49.45 -12.99 -118.14
N GLY A 352 49.39 -11.65 -118.12
CA GLY A 352 49.84 -10.81 -119.23
C GLY A 352 51.35 -10.93 -119.50
N LEU A 353 52.16 -10.97 -118.45
CA LEU A 353 53.61 -11.16 -118.54
C LEU A 353 53.97 -12.55 -119.07
N GLN A 354 53.25 -13.58 -118.65
CA GLN A 354 53.36 -14.93 -119.18
C GLN A 354 52.95 -15.00 -120.66
N GLY A 355 51.91 -14.28 -121.06
CA GLY A 355 51.48 -14.16 -122.46
C GLY A 355 52.57 -13.56 -123.35
N ASN A 356 53.12 -12.42 -122.95
CA ASN A 356 54.21 -11.76 -123.66
C ASN A 356 55.49 -12.61 -123.69
N LEU A 357 55.82 -13.28 -122.58
CA LEU A 357 56.99 -14.17 -122.52
C LEU A 357 56.81 -15.43 -123.40
N ARG A 358 55.58 -15.95 -123.52
CA ARG A 358 55.26 -17.04 -124.47
C ARG A 358 55.36 -16.58 -125.92
N GLU A 359 54.94 -15.35 -126.22
CA GLU A 359 55.06 -14.75 -127.54
C GLU A 359 56.53 -14.51 -127.92
N VAL A 360 57.33 -13.95 -127.00
CA VAL A 360 58.79 -13.79 -127.18
C VAL A 360 59.51 -15.14 -127.32
N SER A 361 59.09 -16.14 -126.54
CA SER A 361 59.56 -17.52 -126.65
C SER A 361 59.26 -18.12 -128.03
N GLY A 362 58.12 -17.80 -128.66
CA GLY A 362 57.73 -18.35 -129.95
C GLY A 362 58.68 -17.97 -131.09
N TYR A 363 59.31 -16.80 -131.03
CA TYR A 363 60.32 -16.40 -132.01
C TYR A 363 61.60 -17.25 -131.94
N ALA A 364 61.86 -17.95 -130.82
CA ALA A 364 63.01 -18.82 -130.65
C ALA A 364 62.75 -20.28 -131.06
N ASP A 365 61.54 -20.63 -131.52
CA ASP A 365 61.18 -22.00 -131.87
C ASP A 365 62.01 -22.63 -133.00
N PRO A 366 62.44 -21.92 -134.07
CA PRO A 366 63.34 -22.47 -135.07
C PRO A 366 64.70 -22.88 -134.47
N LEU A 367 65.18 -22.11 -133.49
CA LEU A 367 66.43 -22.38 -132.77
C LEU A 367 66.27 -23.55 -131.79
N ARG A 368 65.11 -23.67 -131.12
CA ARG A 368 64.78 -24.86 -130.31
C ARG A 368 64.76 -26.12 -131.14
N GLN A 369 64.12 -26.08 -132.30
CA GLN A 369 64.00 -27.25 -133.17
C GLN A 369 65.38 -27.69 -133.70
N PHE A 370 66.28 -26.74 -133.98
CA PHE A 370 67.68 -27.02 -134.31
C PHE A 370 68.45 -27.68 -133.15
N VAL A 371 68.29 -27.17 -131.92
CA VAL A 371 68.96 -27.73 -130.73
C VAL A 371 68.44 -29.13 -130.39
N ASN A 372 67.12 -29.34 -130.43
CA ASN A 372 66.50 -30.62 -130.09
C ASN A 372 66.72 -31.71 -131.15
N GLY A 373 66.97 -31.32 -132.41
CA GLY A 373 67.24 -32.25 -133.51
C GLY A 373 68.66 -32.82 -133.53
N ASN A 374 69.57 -32.37 -132.65
CA ASN A 374 70.98 -32.74 -132.67
C ASN A 374 71.40 -33.42 -131.35
N PRO A 375 71.65 -34.75 -131.33
CA PRO A 375 71.87 -35.50 -130.08
C PRO A 375 73.11 -35.09 -129.29
N ASP A 376 74.21 -34.69 -129.95
CA ASP A 376 75.48 -34.29 -129.33
C ASP A 376 75.72 -32.77 -129.37
N CYS A 377 74.66 -31.99 -129.09
CA CYS A 377 74.68 -30.53 -129.19
C CYS A 377 75.75 -29.84 -128.31
N ALA A 378 76.13 -30.44 -127.18
CA ALA A 378 77.14 -29.90 -126.27
C ALA A 378 78.58 -29.97 -126.83
N ALA A 379 78.87 -30.91 -127.73
CA ALA A 379 80.19 -31.06 -128.34
C ALA A 379 80.35 -30.24 -129.63
N ASN A 380 79.25 -29.76 -130.22
CA ASN A 380 79.27 -28.93 -131.42
C ASN A 380 79.30 -27.44 -131.05
N PRO A 381 80.36 -26.69 -131.44
CA PRO A 381 80.56 -25.31 -131.02
C PRO A 381 79.42 -24.36 -131.44
N ILE A 382 78.68 -24.68 -132.51
CA ILE A 382 77.55 -23.87 -132.98
C ILE A 382 76.28 -24.17 -132.16
N CYS A 383 76.03 -25.44 -131.87
CA CYS A 383 74.81 -25.88 -131.18
C CYS A 383 74.82 -25.48 -129.69
N ALA A 384 75.95 -25.64 -129.02
CA ALA A 384 76.12 -25.26 -127.60
C ALA A 384 75.95 -23.74 -127.36
N ALA A 385 76.30 -22.90 -128.34
CA ALA A 385 76.10 -21.45 -128.27
C ALA A 385 74.60 -21.08 -128.32
N VAL A 386 73.83 -21.75 -129.16
CA VAL A 386 72.37 -21.54 -129.29
C VAL A 386 71.63 -22.03 -128.04
N GLN A 387 72.03 -23.17 -127.46
CA GLN A 387 71.39 -23.71 -126.26
C GLN A 387 71.50 -22.77 -125.03
N LYS A 388 72.60 -22.01 -124.91
CA LYS A 388 72.80 -21.03 -123.82
C LYS A 388 71.85 -19.83 -123.89
N ILE A 389 71.24 -19.56 -125.05
CA ILE A 389 70.31 -18.44 -125.25
C ILE A 389 68.87 -18.87 -124.96
N VAL A 390 68.51 -20.12 -125.30
CA VAL A 390 67.12 -20.60 -125.24
C VAL A 390 66.70 -21.04 -123.83
N LYS A 391 67.58 -21.74 -123.09
CA LYS A 391 67.26 -22.34 -121.78
C LYS A 391 66.80 -21.33 -120.71
N PRO A 392 67.43 -20.14 -120.54
CA PRO A 392 66.97 -19.15 -119.55
C PRO A 392 65.57 -18.60 -119.84
N LEU A 393 65.15 -18.62 -121.10
CA LEU A 393 63.84 -18.13 -121.55
C LEU A 393 62.72 -19.10 -121.13
N ASP A 394 62.99 -20.41 -121.15
CA ASP A 394 62.06 -21.46 -120.71
C ASP A 394 61.82 -21.44 -119.19
N ASP A 395 62.88 -21.25 -118.41
CA ASP A 395 62.80 -21.17 -116.95
C ASP A 395 61.98 -19.95 -116.48
N ALA A 396 62.06 -18.83 -117.21
CA ALA A 396 61.28 -17.61 -116.92
C ALA A 396 59.77 -17.78 -117.17
N VAL A 397 59.37 -18.56 -118.17
CA VAL A 397 57.95 -18.86 -118.49
C VAL A 397 57.33 -19.81 -117.45
N SER A 398 58.12 -20.75 -116.93
CA SER A 398 57.69 -21.67 -115.87
C SER A 398 57.49 -20.95 -114.53
N ALA A 399 58.42 -20.08 -114.15
CA ALA A 399 58.35 -19.30 -112.91
C ALA A 399 57.16 -18.32 -112.86
N THR A 400 56.75 -17.75 -113.99
CA THR A 400 55.55 -16.88 -114.05
C THR A 400 54.25 -17.68 -113.86
N GLY A 401 54.22 -18.96 -114.26
CA GLY A 401 53.07 -19.84 -114.06
C GLY A 401 52.81 -20.20 -112.60
N THR A 402 53.85 -20.44 -111.82
CA THR A 402 53.73 -20.75 -110.38
C THR A 402 53.34 -19.53 -109.56
N LEU A 403 53.82 -18.33 -109.91
CA LEU A 403 53.39 -17.08 -109.27
C LEU A 403 51.91 -16.75 -109.55
N ALA A 404 51.43 -16.99 -110.77
CA ALA A 404 50.01 -16.81 -111.11
C ALA A 404 49.10 -17.77 -110.32
N GLY A 405 49.53 -19.02 -110.12
CA GLY A 405 48.82 -19.99 -109.28
C GLY A 405 48.79 -19.61 -107.79
N GLY A 406 49.88 -19.05 -107.27
CA GLY A 406 49.95 -18.56 -105.88
C GLY A 406 49.03 -17.37 -105.61
N ALA A 407 48.89 -16.45 -106.58
CA ALA A 407 47.95 -15.33 -106.48
C ALA A 407 46.48 -15.78 -106.45
N GLY A 408 46.15 -16.85 -107.19
CA GLY A 408 44.81 -17.44 -107.18
C GLY A 408 44.43 -18.05 -105.81
N ALA A 409 45.35 -18.81 -105.20
CA ALA A 409 45.13 -19.39 -103.87
C ALA A 409 44.94 -18.33 -102.77
N LEU A 410 45.65 -17.20 -102.87
CA LEU A 410 45.54 -16.09 -101.90
C LEU A 410 44.16 -15.40 -101.98
N ARG A 411 43.61 -15.25 -103.18
CA ARG A 411 42.25 -14.73 -103.41
C ARG A 411 41.17 -15.64 -102.82
N ASP A 412 41.26 -16.94 -103.08
CA ASP A 412 40.27 -17.90 -102.60
C ASP A 412 40.31 -18.01 -101.05
N GLY A 413 41.51 -17.87 -100.47
CA GLY A 413 41.71 -17.72 -99.02
C GLY A 413 41.10 -16.43 -98.44
N ALA A 414 41.28 -15.29 -99.09
CA ALA A 414 40.69 -14.02 -98.67
C ALA A 414 39.15 -14.04 -98.72
N THR A 415 38.59 -14.72 -99.73
CA THR A 415 37.13 -14.87 -99.89
C THR A 415 36.53 -15.76 -98.79
N SER A 416 37.21 -16.88 -98.47
CA SER A 416 36.77 -17.78 -97.38
C SER A 416 36.87 -17.13 -95.99
N ALA A 417 37.91 -16.31 -95.77
CA ALA A 417 38.06 -15.54 -94.54
C ALA A 417 36.94 -14.51 -94.35
N THR A 418 36.54 -13.84 -95.45
CA THR A 418 35.43 -12.88 -95.45
C THR A 418 34.10 -13.53 -95.07
N ASN A 419 33.78 -14.68 -95.66
CA ASN A 419 32.55 -15.42 -95.34
C ASN A 419 32.50 -15.90 -93.87
N SER A 420 33.66 -16.21 -93.28
CA SER A 420 33.74 -16.63 -91.87
C SER A 420 33.54 -15.45 -90.90
N LEU A 421 33.98 -14.25 -91.31
CA LEU A 421 33.83 -13.00 -90.54
C LEU A 421 32.38 -12.48 -90.57
N ASP A 422 31.65 -12.68 -91.67
CA ASP A 422 30.22 -12.36 -91.75
C ASP A 422 29.38 -13.19 -90.77
N GLY A 423 29.66 -14.49 -90.64
CA GLY A 423 29.01 -15.35 -89.63
C GLY A 423 29.30 -14.92 -88.18
N THR A 424 30.43 -14.24 -87.93
CA THR A 424 30.75 -13.70 -86.60
C THR A 424 30.06 -12.35 -86.34
N ALA A 425 29.75 -11.57 -87.38
CA ALA A 425 29.00 -10.32 -87.25
C ALA A 425 27.56 -10.56 -86.77
N ASP A 426 26.90 -11.62 -87.24
CA ASP A 426 25.54 -11.99 -86.80
C ASP A 426 25.48 -12.40 -85.31
N ALA A 427 26.53 -13.05 -84.81
CA ALA A 427 26.63 -13.38 -83.38
C ALA A 427 26.72 -12.11 -82.51
N VAL A 428 27.44 -11.08 -82.97
CA VAL A 428 27.54 -9.77 -82.30
C VAL A 428 26.19 -9.05 -82.27
N VAL A 429 25.41 -9.12 -83.34
CA VAL A 429 24.05 -8.52 -83.41
C VAL A 429 23.10 -9.17 -82.40
N THR A 430 23.12 -10.50 -82.30
CA THR A 430 22.28 -11.24 -81.33
C THR A 430 22.65 -10.90 -79.89
N MET A 431 23.95 -10.81 -79.58
CA MET A 431 24.45 -10.45 -78.26
C MET A 431 24.03 -9.02 -77.86
N ARG A 432 23.98 -8.10 -78.82
CA ARG A 432 23.49 -6.73 -78.63
C ARG A 432 22.01 -6.68 -78.29
N GLY A 433 21.20 -7.51 -78.96
CA GLY A 433 19.77 -7.69 -78.63
C GLY A 433 19.58 -8.11 -77.17
N ALA A 434 20.31 -9.12 -76.71
CA ALA A 434 20.25 -9.57 -75.31
C ALA A 434 20.70 -8.49 -74.30
N LEU A 435 21.77 -7.75 -74.59
CA LEU A 435 22.24 -6.65 -73.73
C LEU A 435 21.24 -5.49 -73.67
N SER A 436 20.55 -5.19 -74.76
CA SER A 436 19.51 -4.14 -74.79
C SER A 436 18.31 -4.50 -73.90
N GLN A 437 17.90 -5.78 -73.90
CA GLN A 437 16.82 -6.28 -73.07
C GLN A 437 17.20 -6.27 -71.58
N LEU A 438 18.44 -6.66 -71.25
CA LEU A 438 18.99 -6.56 -69.90
C LEU A 438 19.04 -5.11 -69.39
N ARG A 439 19.41 -4.13 -70.22
CA ARG A 439 19.32 -2.69 -69.88
C ARG A 439 17.89 -2.23 -69.62
N GLY A 440 16.93 -2.71 -70.41
CA GLY A 440 15.51 -2.42 -70.21
C GLY A 440 15.02 -2.92 -68.84
N LEU A 441 15.43 -4.12 -68.44
CA LEU A 441 15.08 -4.69 -67.14
C LEU A 441 15.77 -3.94 -65.97
N THR A 442 17.06 -3.63 -66.08
CA THR A 442 17.77 -2.89 -65.01
C THR A 442 17.25 -1.45 -64.86
N SER A 443 16.93 -0.77 -65.95
CA SER A 443 16.34 0.58 -65.90
C SER A 443 14.93 0.59 -65.32
N THR A 444 14.09 -0.39 -65.66
CA THR A 444 12.75 -0.53 -65.08
C THR A 444 12.83 -0.82 -63.58
N LEU A 445 13.69 -1.75 -63.18
CA LEU A 445 13.92 -2.08 -61.77
C LEU A 445 14.40 -0.86 -60.98
N ARG A 446 15.32 -0.07 -61.54
CA ARG A 446 15.79 1.19 -60.95
C ARG A 446 14.64 2.17 -60.75
N SER A 447 13.84 2.42 -61.79
CA SER A 447 12.74 3.39 -61.73
C SER A 447 11.68 3.02 -60.68
N SER A 448 11.37 1.73 -60.53
CA SER A 448 10.43 1.27 -59.51
C SER A 448 10.99 1.48 -58.09
N LEU A 449 12.28 1.21 -57.88
CA LEU A 449 12.92 1.41 -56.58
C LEU A 449 13.08 2.89 -56.22
N ASP A 450 13.44 3.75 -57.19
CA ASP A 450 13.53 5.21 -57.00
C ASP A 450 12.18 5.82 -56.56
N THR A 451 11.05 5.18 -56.89
CA THR A 451 9.72 5.61 -56.42
C THR A 451 9.33 5.06 -55.04
N VAL A 452 9.82 3.88 -54.66
CA VAL A 452 9.46 3.20 -53.41
C VAL A 452 10.34 3.66 -52.24
N ASP A 453 11.61 3.98 -52.50
CA ASP A 453 12.56 4.44 -51.49
C ASP A 453 12.06 5.64 -50.65
N PRO A 454 11.66 6.79 -51.25
CA PRO A 454 11.19 7.92 -50.46
C PRO A 454 9.90 7.62 -49.69
N GLN A 455 9.02 6.74 -50.20
CA GLN A 455 7.80 6.35 -49.49
C GLN A 455 8.13 5.50 -48.26
N MET A 456 9.06 4.56 -48.40
CA MET A 456 9.52 3.71 -47.30
C MET A 456 10.22 4.55 -46.23
N GLN A 457 11.14 5.44 -46.61
CA GLN A 457 11.82 6.35 -45.68
C GLN A 457 10.83 7.28 -44.96
N GLN A 458 9.76 7.73 -45.63
CA GLN A 458 8.73 8.53 -45.00
C GLN A 458 7.93 7.73 -43.97
N MET A 459 7.58 6.47 -44.27
CA MET A 459 6.87 5.59 -43.34
C MET A 459 7.75 5.21 -42.13
N THR A 460 9.00 4.81 -42.35
CA THR A 460 9.95 4.46 -41.28
C THR A 460 10.32 5.69 -40.44
N GLY A 461 10.49 6.84 -41.09
CA GLY A 461 10.66 8.15 -40.45
C GLY A 461 9.47 8.53 -39.57
N TYR A 462 8.24 8.34 -40.05
CA TYR A 462 7.03 8.60 -39.24
C TYR A 462 6.95 7.69 -38.01
N LEU A 463 7.24 6.39 -38.17
CA LEU A 463 7.19 5.43 -37.07
C LEU A 463 8.28 5.69 -36.02
N SER A 464 9.50 6.04 -36.45
CA SER A 464 10.58 6.41 -35.55
C SER A 464 10.31 7.74 -34.84
N GLN A 465 9.76 8.72 -35.54
CA GLN A 465 9.34 10.00 -34.96
C GLN A 465 8.18 9.81 -33.95
N LEU A 466 7.19 8.99 -34.27
CA LEU A 466 6.13 8.63 -33.32
C LEU A 466 6.71 8.00 -32.06
N SER A 467 7.70 7.10 -32.19
CA SER A 467 8.40 6.53 -31.04
C SER A 467 9.18 7.57 -30.24
N SER A 468 9.78 8.57 -30.89
CA SER A 468 10.54 9.62 -30.19
C SER A 468 9.63 10.62 -29.49
N ASP A 469 8.50 10.98 -30.09
CA ASP A 469 7.54 11.94 -29.53
C ASP A 469 6.87 11.39 -28.25
N PHE A 470 6.67 10.07 -28.19
CA PHE A 470 6.18 9.38 -27.01
C PHE A 470 7.29 8.92 -26.05
N ALA A 471 8.57 9.22 -26.33
CA ALA A 471 9.67 8.81 -25.46
C ALA A 471 9.53 9.46 -24.07
N GLY A 472 9.29 8.63 -23.05
CA GLY A 472 9.07 9.09 -21.68
C GLY A 472 7.62 9.50 -21.36
N SER A 473 6.72 9.44 -22.35
CA SER A 473 5.28 9.61 -22.12
C SER A 473 4.66 8.33 -21.55
N PRO A 474 3.80 8.42 -20.52
CA PRO A 474 3.01 7.29 -20.04
C PRO A 474 1.76 7.01 -20.91
N GLU A 475 1.49 7.87 -21.90
CA GLU A 475 0.39 7.74 -22.85
C GLU A 475 0.78 6.80 -24.01
N GLY A 476 -0.23 6.22 -24.69
CA GLY A 476 0.01 5.44 -25.92
C GLY A 476 -0.18 3.93 -25.84
N GLY A 477 -0.79 3.41 -24.77
CA GLY A 477 -1.12 1.99 -24.64
C GLY A 477 0.08 1.09 -24.32
N PHE A 478 -0.21 -0.09 -23.79
CA PHE A 478 0.81 -1.02 -23.29
C PHE A 478 0.69 -2.38 -23.96
N TYR A 479 1.82 -2.90 -24.43
CA TYR A 479 1.97 -4.24 -24.96
C TYR A 479 3.43 -4.67 -24.80
N LEU A 480 3.65 -5.76 -24.06
CA LEU A 480 4.96 -6.36 -23.89
C LEU A 480 5.04 -7.69 -24.67
N PRO A 481 5.93 -7.81 -25.68
CA PRO A 481 6.06 -9.03 -26.46
C PRO A 481 6.49 -10.24 -25.60
N PRO A 482 6.02 -11.47 -25.90
CA PRO A 482 6.39 -12.66 -25.13
C PRO A 482 7.90 -12.92 -25.05
N ARG A 483 8.66 -12.53 -26.08
CA ARG A 483 10.14 -12.67 -26.11
C ARG A 483 10.83 -11.89 -24.99
N THR A 484 10.22 -10.82 -24.48
CA THR A 484 10.78 -10.02 -23.39
C THR A 484 10.68 -10.74 -22.05
N PHE A 485 9.84 -11.76 -21.91
CA PHE A 485 9.76 -12.59 -20.70
C PHE A 485 11.03 -13.44 -20.49
N ASP A 486 11.80 -13.67 -21.54
CA ASP A 486 13.07 -14.40 -21.48
C ASP A 486 14.26 -13.52 -21.07
N ASP A 487 14.08 -12.20 -21.00
CA ASP A 487 15.12 -11.26 -20.59
C ASP A 487 15.49 -11.48 -19.10
N PRO A 488 16.78 -11.69 -18.76
CA PRO A 488 17.24 -11.83 -17.38
C PRO A 488 16.85 -10.67 -16.44
N GLU A 489 16.71 -9.45 -16.96
CA GLU A 489 16.27 -8.30 -16.17
C GLU A 489 14.78 -8.39 -15.86
N TYR A 490 13.96 -8.76 -16.84
CA TYR A 490 12.51 -8.89 -16.64
C TYR A 490 12.15 -10.12 -15.81
N ARG A 491 12.90 -11.23 -15.91
CA ARG A 491 12.71 -12.39 -15.03
C ARG A 491 12.81 -12.02 -13.54
N ARG A 492 13.77 -11.16 -13.17
CA ARG A 492 13.87 -10.67 -11.78
C ARG A 492 12.63 -9.89 -11.35
N VAL A 493 12.05 -9.08 -12.24
CA VAL A 493 10.77 -8.41 -11.98
C VAL A 493 9.66 -9.43 -11.78
N MET A 494 9.61 -10.46 -12.64
CA MET A 494 8.57 -11.48 -12.55
C MET A 494 8.66 -12.25 -11.22
N ASP A 495 9.86 -12.64 -10.81
CA ASP A 495 10.10 -13.32 -9.52
C ASP A 495 9.72 -12.45 -8.31
N MET A 496 9.81 -11.12 -8.44
CA MET A 496 9.43 -10.18 -7.37
C MET A 496 7.94 -9.79 -7.40
N MET A 497 7.28 -9.79 -8.55
CA MET A 497 5.94 -9.22 -8.72
C MET A 497 4.83 -10.27 -8.88
N PHE A 498 5.17 -11.51 -9.23
CA PHE A 498 4.22 -12.62 -9.35
C PHE A 498 4.48 -13.69 -8.29
N SER A 499 3.43 -14.45 -7.96
CA SER A 499 3.57 -15.69 -7.21
C SER A 499 4.32 -16.75 -8.04
N PRO A 500 4.92 -17.77 -7.39
CA PRO A 500 5.62 -18.84 -8.09
C PRO A 500 4.76 -19.60 -9.12
N ASP A 501 3.46 -19.73 -8.84
CA ASP A 501 2.46 -20.36 -9.72
C ASP A 501 1.95 -19.42 -10.83
N GLY A 502 2.26 -18.12 -10.78
CA GLY A 502 1.81 -17.11 -11.75
C GLY A 502 0.35 -16.66 -11.58
N HIS A 503 -0.37 -17.19 -10.59
CA HIS A 503 -1.79 -16.91 -10.37
C HIS A 503 -2.07 -15.67 -9.53
N ALA A 504 -1.04 -15.07 -8.91
CA ALA A 504 -1.15 -13.84 -8.16
C ALA A 504 -0.09 -12.83 -8.58
N THR A 505 -0.43 -11.55 -8.50
CA THR A 505 0.51 -10.45 -8.68
C THR A 505 0.30 -9.39 -7.61
N ARG A 506 1.34 -8.62 -7.31
CA ARG A 506 1.27 -7.50 -6.37
C ARG A 506 1.67 -6.18 -7.03
N LEU A 507 1.01 -5.11 -6.63
CA LEU A 507 1.36 -3.73 -6.95
C LEU A 507 1.73 -3.03 -5.64
N LEU A 508 2.86 -2.33 -5.62
CA LEU A 508 3.29 -1.51 -4.50
C LEU A 508 2.91 -0.07 -4.78
N VAL A 509 1.95 0.44 -4.01
CA VAL A 509 1.39 1.78 -4.14
C VAL A 509 2.04 2.68 -3.10
N TYR A 510 2.66 3.75 -3.57
CA TYR A 510 3.31 4.74 -2.75
C TYR A 510 2.51 6.03 -2.84
N GLY A 511 1.96 6.46 -1.72
CA GLY A 511 1.22 7.72 -1.63
C GLY A 511 1.95 8.80 -0.83
N ASP A 512 1.48 10.02 -0.95
CA ASP A 512 1.92 11.19 -0.19
C ASP A 512 1.11 11.33 1.11
N GLY A 513 1.58 12.13 2.07
CA GLY A 513 0.89 12.32 3.36
C GLY A 513 1.18 11.23 4.40
N GLU A 514 0.38 11.17 5.47
CA GLU A 514 0.60 10.23 6.58
C GLU A 514 -0.02 8.86 6.28
N SER A 515 0.79 7.79 6.15
CA SER A 515 0.25 6.42 6.08
C SER A 515 -0.46 5.99 7.38
N TRP A 516 -0.03 6.51 8.53
CA TRP A 516 -0.64 6.26 9.83
C TRP A 516 -1.66 7.37 10.13
N GLY A 517 -2.93 7.13 9.84
CA GLY A 517 -3.98 8.11 10.12
C GLY A 517 -5.17 7.98 9.18
N GLN A 518 -6.06 8.97 9.27
CA GLN A 518 -7.29 8.97 8.49
C GLN A 518 -7.01 9.18 6.98
N ASP A 519 -5.99 9.97 6.62
CA ASP A 519 -5.60 10.21 5.22
C ASP A 519 -5.19 8.90 4.51
N GLY A 520 -4.33 8.11 5.14
CA GLY A 520 -3.95 6.78 4.64
C GLY A 520 -5.12 5.80 4.57
N ALA A 521 -6.06 5.87 5.53
CA ALA A 521 -7.26 5.03 5.54
C ALA A 521 -8.22 5.37 4.39
N ASP A 522 -8.54 6.65 4.21
CA ASP A 522 -9.42 7.13 3.14
C ASP A 522 -8.83 6.79 1.76
N ARG A 523 -7.52 7.00 1.59
CA ARG A 523 -6.79 6.63 0.35
C ARG A 523 -6.83 5.12 0.08
N SER A 524 -6.66 4.30 1.11
CA SER A 524 -6.71 2.83 0.96
C SER A 524 -8.08 2.36 0.45
N ASP A 525 -9.17 2.93 0.97
CA ASP A 525 -10.51 2.62 0.48
C ASP A 525 -10.70 3.06 -0.98
N GLU A 526 -10.20 4.23 -1.36
CA GLU A 526 -10.21 4.69 -2.76
C GLU A 526 -9.39 3.78 -3.69
N ILE A 527 -8.20 3.33 -3.25
CA ILE A 527 -7.35 2.39 -4.01
C ILE A 527 -8.06 1.05 -4.21
N ARG A 528 -8.70 0.52 -3.16
CA ARG A 528 -9.44 -0.75 -3.25
C ARG A 528 -10.57 -0.65 -4.27
N VAL A 529 -11.35 0.44 -4.22
CA VAL A 529 -12.44 0.69 -5.17
C VAL A 529 -11.89 0.86 -6.59
N ALA A 530 -10.86 1.68 -6.79
CA ALA A 530 -10.24 1.92 -8.09
C ALA A 530 -9.69 0.63 -8.72
N ALA A 531 -9.02 -0.20 -7.93
CA ALA A 531 -8.50 -1.48 -8.39
C ALA A 531 -9.62 -2.48 -8.76
N ALA A 532 -10.67 -2.57 -7.93
CA ALA A 532 -11.83 -3.42 -8.22
C ALA A 532 -12.60 -2.95 -9.47
N GLU A 533 -12.74 -1.64 -9.68
CA GLU A 533 -13.38 -1.07 -10.87
C GLU A 533 -12.57 -1.33 -12.15
N ALA A 534 -11.25 -1.23 -12.08
CA ALA A 534 -10.38 -1.50 -13.22
C ALA A 534 -10.47 -2.95 -13.73
N LEU A 535 -10.94 -3.90 -12.90
CA LEU A 535 -11.10 -5.29 -13.27
C LEU A 535 -12.44 -5.61 -13.95
N LYS A 536 -13.50 -4.79 -13.81
CA LYS A 536 -14.88 -5.12 -14.21
C LYS A 536 -15.04 -5.54 -15.70
N ASP A 537 -14.24 -4.97 -16.60
CA ASP A 537 -14.28 -5.25 -18.06
C ASP A 537 -13.07 -6.05 -18.53
N THR A 538 -12.50 -6.88 -17.67
CA THR A 538 -11.30 -7.67 -17.98
C THR A 538 -11.59 -9.15 -17.87
N PRO A 539 -10.78 -10.03 -18.51
CA PRO A 539 -10.89 -11.48 -18.31
C PRO A 539 -10.75 -11.93 -16.85
N LEU A 540 -10.32 -11.02 -15.97
CA LEU A 540 -10.11 -11.19 -14.54
C LEU A 540 -11.32 -10.76 -13.70
N ALA A 541 -12.39 -10.23 -14.28
CA ALA A 541 -13.58 -9.79 -13.53
C ALA A 541 -14.29 -10.93 -12.77
N ALA A 542 -14.30 -12.15 -13.33
CA ALA A 542 -15.09 -13.28 -12.82
C ALA A 542 -14.40 -14.11 -11.73
N GLY A 543 -13.09 -13.94 -11.52
CA GLY A 543 -12.29 -14.69 -10.54
C GLY A 543 -11.15 -13.88 -9.91
N GLY A 544 -11.07 -12.58 -10.22
CA GLY A 544 -10.06 -11.65 -9.74
C GLY A 544 -10.35 -11.17 -8.32
N VAL A 545 -9.70 -11.73 -7.31
CA VAL A 545 -9.79 -11.19 -5.94
C VAL A 545 -8.74 -10.09 -5.79
N VAL A 546 -9.21 -8.88 -5.45
CA VAL A 546 -8.34 -7.75 -5.10
C VAL A 546 -8.29 -7.62 -3.60
N ASP A 547 -7.16 -8.01 -3.03
CA ASP A 547 -6.87 -7.77 -1.62
C ASP A 547 -5.93 -6.56 -1.51
N LEU A 548 -6.22 -5.67 -0.57
CA LEU A 548 -5.36 -4.53 -0.27
C LEU A 548 -4.78 -4.73 1.14
N THR A 549 -3.47 -4.59 1.26
CA THR A 549 -2.78 -4.63 2.56
C THR A 549 -1.80 -3.48 2.69
N GLY A 550 -1.32 -3.20 3.90
CA GLY A 550 -0.52 -2.02 4.19
C GLY A 550 -0.99 -1.31 5.46
N VAL A 551 -0.31 -0.21 5.78
CA VAL A 551 -0.61 0.58 6.99
C VAL A 551 -1.94 1.33 6.86
N GLY A 552 -2.21 1.92 5.70
CA GLY A 552 -3.46 2.63 5.43
C GLY A 552 -4.67 1.71 5.57
N THR A 553 -4.63 0.52 4.97
CA THR A 553 -5.71 -0.48 5.11
C THR A 553 -5.87 -0.97 6.53
N ALA A 554 -4.77 -1.27 7.22
CA ALA A 554 -4.84 -1.66 8.62
C ALA A 554 -5.49 -0.56 9.47
N THR A 555 -5.25 0.71 9.14
CA THR A 555 -5.87 1.85 9.80
C THR A 555 -7.35 1.98 9.43
N ALA A 556 -7.73 1.81 8.16
CA ALA A 556 -9.13 1.81 7.71
C ALA A 556 -9.95 0.71 8.40
N GLU A 557 -9.43 -0.52 8.42
CA GLU A 557 -10.04 -1.64 9.13
C GLU A 557 -10.10 -1.38 10.63
N LEU A 558 -9.05 -0.80 11.23
CA LEU A 558 -9.06 -0.43 12.64
C LEU A 558 -10.14 0.60 12.95
N ILE A 559 -10.36 1.60 12.09
CA ILE A 559 -11.42 2.60 12.25
C ILE A 559 -12.79 1.90 12.26
N ASP A 560 -13.06 1.01 11.29
CA ASP A 560 -14.31 0.26 11.23
C ASP A 560 -14.51 -0.63 12.46
N TYR A 561 -13.47 -1.39 12.85
CA TYR A 561 -13.51 -2.22 14.06
C TYR A 561 -13.73 -1.39 15.33
N VAL A 562 -13.07 -0.24 15.47
CA VAL A 562 -13.23 0.64 16.64
C VAL A 562 -14.63 1.22 16.69
N GLN A 563 -15.21 1.64 15.56
CA GLN A 563 -16.59 2.15 15.54
C GLN A 563 -17.60 1.07 15.92
N HIS A 564 -17.43 -0.13 15.35
CA HIS A 564 -18.29 -1.27 15.64
C HIS A 564 -18.17 -1.74 17.10
N ASP A 565 -16.94 -1.96 17.57
CA ASP A 565 -16.66 -2.35 18.94
C ASP A 565 -17.13 -1.29 19.93
N PHE A 566 -16.93 0.01 19.64
CA PHE A 566 -17.42 1.08 20.50
C PHE A 566 -18.95 1.04 20.66
N ALA A 567 -19.70 0.90 19.56
CA ALA A 567 -21.15 0.80 19.61
C ALA A 567 -21.62 -0.45 20.39
N LEU A 568 -21.01 -1.61 20.12
CA LEU A 568 -21.30 -2.87 20.81
C LEU A 568 -21.02 -2.76 22.30
N LEU A 569 -19.84 -2.26 22.68
CA LEU A 569 -19.41 -2.14 24.08
C LEU A 569 -20.26 -1.13 24.85
N VAL A 570 -20.57 0.01 24.24
CA VAL A 570 -21.46 1.03 24.84
C VAL A 570 -22.83 0.43 25.09
N LEU A 571 -23.45 -0.18 24.08
CA LEU A 571 -24.77 -0.78 24.20
C LEU A 571 -24.79 -1.90 25.24
N ALA A 572 -23.86 -2.85 25.15
CA ALA A 572 -23.77 -3.98 26.06
C ALA A 572 -23.57 -3.53 27.52
N THR A 573 -22.65 -2.58 27.76
CA THR A 573 -22.35 -2.08 29.10
C THR A 573 -23.52 -1.29 29.69
N LEU A 574 -24.17 -0.43 28.89
CA LEU A 574 -25.34 0.34 29.33
C LEU A 574 -26.52 -0.58 29.68
N VAL A 575 -26.82 -1.57 28.83
CA VAL A 575 -27.89 -2.55 29.09
C VAL A 575 -27.58 -3.37 30.34
N LEU A 576 -26.35 -3.88 30.45
CA LEU A 576 -25.91 -4.67 31.60
C LEU A 576 -26.06 -3.86 32.91
N ILE A 577 -25.51 -2.66 32.94
CA ILE A 577 -25.54 -1.80 34.13
C ILE A 577 -26.97 -1.37 34.43
N PHE A 578 -27.78 -1.06 33.41
CA PHE A 578 -29.19 -0.79 33.60
C PHE A 578 -29.91 -1.96 34.27
N VAL A 579 -29.71 -3.20 33.80
CA VAL A 579 -30.33 -4.39 34.39
C VAL A 579 -29.89 -4.59 35.84
N ILE A 580 -28.60 -4.47 36.13
CA ILE A 580 -28.06 -4.61 37.49
C ILE A 580 -28.63 -3.53 38.41
N VAL A 581 -28.54 -2.26 38.01
CA VAL A 581 -28.99 -1.12 38.81
C VAL A 581 -30.51 -1.15 39.01
N ALA A 582 -31.28 -1.43 37.95
CA ALA A 582 -32.74 -1.57 38.04
C ALA A 582 -33.13 -2.75 38.96
N GLY A 583 -32.40 -3.86 38.92
CA GLY A 583 -32.59 -5.01 39.79
C GLY A 583 -32.28 -4.70 41.27
N MET A 584 -31.14 -4.06 41.54
CA MET A 584 -30.70 -3.70 42.90
C MET A 584 -31.60 -2.62 43.53
N LEU A 585 -31.90 -1.56 42.78
CA LEU A 585 -32.81 -0.50 43.24
C LEU A 585 -34.27 -0.95 43.25
N ARG A 586 -34.60 -2.00 42.49
CA ARG A 586 -35.99 -2.43 42.22
C ARG A 586 -36.86 -1.30 41.65
N SER A 587 -36.23 -0.38 40.90
CA SER A 587 -36.87 0.77 40.25
C SER A 587 -36.20 1.01 38.89
N PRO A 588 -36.89 0.78 37.75
CA PRO A 588 -36.34 1.07 36.44
C PRO A 588 -36.13 2.57 36.21
N VAL A 589 -36.98 3.43 36.78
CA VAL A 589 -36.84 4.89 36.64
C VAL A 589 -35.54 5.38 37.30
N ALA A 590 -35.24 4.88 38.50
CA ALA A 590 -33.98 5.21 39.16
C ALA A 590 -32.77 4.70 38.35
N GLY A 591 -32.90 3.50 37.75
CA GLY A 591 -31.88 2.96 36.84
C GLY A 591 -31.61 3.85 35.63
N ILE A 592 -32.66 4.32 34.94
CA ILE A 592 -32.52 5.23 33.79
C ILE A 592 -31.86 6.54 34.22
N VAL A 593 -32.27 7.12 35.35
CA VAL A 593 -31.67 8.37 35.86
C VAL A 593 -30.18 8.19 36.12
N VAL A 594 -29.80 7.12 36.83
CA VAL A 594 -28.38 6.82 37.11
C VAL A 594 -27.61 6.66 35.81
N LEU A 595 -28.12 5.86 34.88
CA LEU A 595 -27.50 5.63 33.58
C LEU A 595 -27.29 6.94 32.82
N ALA A 596 -28.33 7.77 32.69
CA ALA A 596 -28.28 9.05 32.01
C ALA A 596 -27.25 9.99 32.66
N THR A 597 -27.23 10.08 34.00
CA THR A 597 -26.27 10.95 34.70
C THR A 597 -24.82 10.51 34.51
N VAL A 598 -24.57 9.21 34.45
CA VAL A 598 -23.24 8.64 34.22
C VAL A 598 -22.80 8.87 32.76
N THR A 599 -23.70 8.70 31.79
CA THR A 599 -23.42 9.02 30.37
C THR A 599 -23.12 10.51 30.17
N VAL A 600 -23.88 11.40 30.84
CA VAL A 600 -23.59 12.85 30.81
C VAL A 600 -22.23 13.14 31.46
N SER A 601 -21.91 12.51 32.58
CA SER A 601 -20.60 12.65 33.23
C SER A 601 -19.47 12.22 32.31
N TYR A 602 -19.64 11.10 31.59
CA TYR A 602 -18.68 10.64 30.59
C TYR A 602 -18.50 11.65 29.45
N ALA A 603 -19.59 12.18 28.88
CA ALA A 603 -19.51 13.17 27.82
C ALA A 603 -18.79 14.45 28.30
N SER A 604 -19.11 14.93 29.49
CA SER A 604 -18.42 16.08 30.10
C SER A 604 -16.94 15.79 30.38
N ALA A 605 -16.59 14.56 30.78
CA ALA A 605 -15.21 14.16 30.99
C ALA A 605 -14.41 14.12 29.69
N LEU A 606 -15.01 13.56 28.63
CA LEU A 606 -14.38 13.47 27.32
C LEU A 606 -14.19 14.87 26.73
N GLY A 607 -15.20 15.76 26.82
CA GLY A 607 -15.07 17.14 26.37
C GLY A 607 -14.04 17.95 27.17
N ALA A 608 -13.99 17.79 28.49
CA ALA A 608 -12.93 18.41 29.29
C ALA A 608 -11.54 17.86 28.94
N SER A 609 -11.43 16.57 28.64
CA SER A 609 -10.18 15.96 28.17
C SER A 609 -9.75 16.50 26.80
N VAL A 610 -10.69 16.65 25.86
CA VAL A 610 -10.45 17.29 24.55
C VAL A 610 -10.01 18.75 24.73
N ALA A 611 -10.63 19.51 25.63
CA ALA A 611 -10.19 20.87 25.98
C ALA A 611 -8.71 20.91 26.39
N ILE A 612 -8.30 19.99 27.28
CA ILE A 612 -6.94 19.96 27.81
C ILE A 612 -5.94 19.47 26.77
N TRP A 613 -6.20 18.32 26.13
CA TRP A 613 -5.23 17.71 25.23
C TRP A 613 -5.19 18.42 23.87
N GLN A 614 -6.34 18.70 23.27
CA GLN A 614 -6.39 19.23 21.91
C GLN A 614 -6.20 20.75 21.88
N PHE A 615 -6.86 21.50 22.76
CA PHE A 615 -6.82 22.97 22.71
C PHE A 615 -5.70 23.58 23.54
N VAL A 616 -5.34 22.99 24.68
CA VAL A 616 -4.24 23.50 25.53
C VAL A 616 -2.89 22.90 25.16
N LEU A 617 -2.82 21.58 24.94
CA LEU A 617 -1.57 20.88 24.64
C LEU A 617 -1.31 20.67 23.13
N GLY A 618 -2.29 20.97 22.27
CA GLY A 618 -2.15 20.86 20.81
C GLY A 618 -2.06 19.42 20.28
N GLN A 619 -2.42 18.41 21.08
CA GLN A 619 -2.37 17.00 20.70
C GLN A 619 -3.77 16.40 20.56
N PRO A 620 -4.09 15.74 19.44
CA PRO A 620 -5.36 15.06 19.27
C PRO A 620 -5.52 13.89 20.25
N LEU A 621 -6.77 13.51 20.49
CA LEU A 621 -7.08 12.42 21.42
C LEU A 621 -6.90 11.07 20.72
N HIS A 622 -6.24 10.13 21.39
CA HIS A 622 -6.05 8.79 20.86
C HIS A 622 -7.38 8.03 20.76
N TRP A 623 -7.58 7.26 19.69
CA TRP A 623 -8.80 6.49 19.39
C TRP A 623 -9.25 5.54 20.51
N ALA A 624 -8.33 5.01 21.30
CA ALA A 624 -8.66 4.11 22.40
C ALA A 624 -9.26 4.82 23.65
N VAL A 625 -9.05 6.14 23.79
CA VAL A 625 -9.45 6.90 24.98
C VAL A 625 -10.97 6.90 25.19
N PRO A 626 -11.82 7.22 24.18
CA PRO A 626 -13.26 7.21 24.35
C PRO A 626 -13.82 5.87 24.85
N ALA A 627 -13.40 4.76 24.26
CA ALA A 627 -13.91 3.42 24.59
C ALA A 627 -13.53 2.98 26.01
N LEU A 628 -12.25 3.11 26.36
CA LEU A 628 -11.74 2.69 27.66
C LEU A 628 -12.21 3.60 28.79
N ALA A 629 -12.22 4.92 28.56
CA ALA A 629 -12.75 5.86 29.53
C ALA A 629 -14.25 5.64 29.75
N PHE A 630 -15.02 5.32 28.70
CA PHE A 630 -16.45 5.02 28.83
C PHE A 630 -16.66 3.84 29.77
N ILE A 631 -16.06 2.69 29.49
CA ILE A 631 -16.29 1.48 30.27
C ILE A 631 -15.82 1.66 31.70
N ALA A 632 -14.64 2.25 31.92
CA ALA A 632 -14.13 2.51 33.27
C ALA A 632 -15.04 3.49 34.04
N LEU A 633 -15.45 4.61 33.43
CA LEU A 633 -16.29 5.61 34.08
C LEU A 633 -17.70 5.10 34.35
N VAL A 634 -18.29 4.34 33.43
CA VAL A 634 -19.64 3.82 33.61
C VAL A 634 -19.64 2.70 34.64
N ALA A 635 -18.66 1.79 34.60
CA ALA A 635 -18.50 0.73 35.59
C ALA A 635 -18.37 1.30 37.01
N VAL A 636 -17.47 2.26 37.21
CA VAL A 636 -17.20 2.84 38.53
C VAL A 636 -18.31 3.82 38.95
N GLY A 637 -18.80 4.66 38.05
CA GLY A 637 -19.83 5.66 38.32
C GLY A 637 -21.19 5.05 38.70
N ALA A 638 -21.53 3.89 38.14
CA ALA A 638 -22.75 3.17 38.50
C ALA A 638 -22.78 2.74 39.97
N ASP A 639 -21.67 2.22 40.49
CA ASP A 639 -21.58 1.76 41.89
C ASP A 639 -21.78 2.90 42.89
N TYR A 640 -21.12 4.03 42.65
CA TYR A 640 -21.23 5.13 43.59
C TYR A 640 -22.61 5.75 43.65
N ASN A 641 -23.31 5.79 42.51
CA ASN A 641 -24.70 6.21 42.46
C ASN A 641 -25.62 5.22 43.18
N LEU A 642 -25.32 3.92 43.08
CA LEU A 642 -26.02 2.88 43.82
C LEU A 642 -25.85 3.04 45.35
N LEU A 643 -24.64 3.31 45.85
CA LEU A 643 -24.35 3.58 47.26
C LEU A 643 -25.18 4.75 47.82
N LEU A 644 -25.20 5.88 47.08
CA LEU A 644 -26.01 7.04 47.44
C LEU A 644 -27.50 6.71 47.40
N ALA A 645 -27.96 6.03 46.34
CA ALA A 645 -29.36 5.70 46.13
C ALA A 645 -29.88 4.70 47.19
N MET A 646 -29.07 3.72 47.60
CA MET A 646 -29.41 2.82 48.71
C MET A 646 -29.50 3.58 50.03
N ARG A 647 -28.60 4.52 50.32
CA ARG A 647 -28.73 5.35 51.54
C ARG A 647 -29.95 6.26 51.51
N LEU A 648 -30.25 6.85 50.36
CA LEU A 648 -31.48 7.62 50.14
C LEU A 648 -32.72 6.76 50.36
N ARG A 649 -32.68 5.49 49.95
CA ARG A 649 -33.77 4.52 50.16
C ARG A 649 -33.95 4.17 51.64
N ASP A 650 -32.86 3.90 52.36
CA ASP A 650 -32.89 3.55 53.78
C ASP A 650 -33.50 4.69 54.62
N GLU A 651 -33.18 5.94 54.26
CA GLU A 651 -33.71 7.13 54.93
C GLU A 651 -35.05 7.62 54.33
N ALA A 652 -35.52 7.04 53.21
CA ALA A 652 -36.72 7.48 52.48
C ALA A 652 -37.99 7.42 53.34
N ALA A 653 -38.00 6.60 54.39
CA ALA A 653 -39.10 6.52 55.36
C ALA A 653 -39.38 7.86 56.08
N ALA A 654 -38.37 8.74 56.18
CA ALA A 654 -38.49 10.07 56.79
C ALA A 654 -38.96 11.17 55.79
N GLY A 655 -39.23 10.82 54.53
CA GLY A 655 -39.59 11.72 53.43
C GLY A 655 -38.39 12.14 52.58
N VAL A 656 -38.58 12.29 51.26
CA VAL A 656 -37.49 12.44 50.26
C VAL A 656 -36.53 13.58 50.59
N ARG A 657 -37.04 14.77 50.96
CA ARG A 657 -36.18 15.93 51.31
C ARG A 657 -35.36 15.71 52.59
N THR A 658 -35.97 15.12 53.62
CA THR A 658 -35.29 14.80 54.88
C THR A 658 -34.28 13.68 54.69
N ALA A 659 -34.62 12.69 53.86
CA ALA A 659 -33.76 11.59 53.46
C ALA A 659 -32.50 12.09 52.75
N THR A 660 -32.64 13.04 51.81
CA THR A 660 -31.51 13.70 51.17
C THR A 660 -30.61 14.38 52.19
N ILE A 661 -31.16 15.18 53.11
CA ILE A 661 -30.34 15.89 54.11
C ILE A 661 -29.58 14.92 55.02
N ARG A 662 -30.23 13.84 55.48
CA ARG A 662 -29.60 12.82 56.34
C ARG A 662 -28.57 11.98 55.60
N ALA A 663 -28.85 11.62 54.35
CA ALA A 663 -27.89 10.93 53.49
C ALA A 663 -26.62 11.77 53.30
N PHE A 664 -26.76 13.05 52.94
CA PHE A 664 -25.62 13.97 52.80
C PHE A 664 -24.83 14.16 54.10
N ALA A 665 -25.51 14.31 55.23
CA ALA A 665 -24.84 14.49 56.51
C ALA A 665 -24.09 13.24 56.99
N GLY A 666 -24.57 12.04 56.65
CA GLY A 666 -23.99 10.77 57.08
C GLY A 666 -22.87 10.25 56.17
N THR A 667 -23.04 10.34 54.85
CA THR A 667 -22.14 9.67 53.89
C THR A 667 -21.35 10.64 52.99
N GLY A 668 -21.71 11.93 52.95
CA GLY A 668 -21.11 12.90 52.02
C GLY A 668 -19.59 13.05 52.15
N SER A 669 -19.06 13.05 53.39
CA SER A 669 -17.61 13.19 53.62
C SER A 669 -16.82 11.96 53.18
N VAL A 670 -17.30 10.76 53.50
CA VAL A 670 -16.63 9.49 53.16
C VAL A 670 -16.68 9.25 51.65
N VAL A 671 -17.85 9.45 51.03
CA VAL A 671 -18.05 9.25 49.59
C VAL A 671 -17.20 10.20 48.75
N THR A 672 -17.09 11.47 49.17
CA THR A 672 -16.27 12.46 48.45
C THR A 672 -14.78 12.15 48.56
N ILE A 673 -14.33 11.68 49.73
CA ILE A 673 -12.93 11.29 49.92
C ILE A 673 -12.59 10.07 49.08
N ALA A 674 -13.45 9.05 49.07
CA ALA A 674 -13.27 7.88 48.21
C ALA A 674 -13.19 8.29 46.72
N GLY A 675 -14.16 9.08 46.24
CA GLY A 675 -14.13 9.54 44.84
C GLY A 675 -12.89 10.38 44.51
N ILE A 676 -12.45 11.28 45.40
CA ILE A 676 -11.18 12.03 45.22
C ILE A 676 -9.99 11.08 45.16
N VAL A 677 -9.90 10.10 46.06
CA VAL A 677 -8.83 9.09 46.03
C VAL A 677 -8.81 8.38 44.68
N PHE A 678 -9.95 7.85 44.22
CA PHE A 678 -10.04 7.16 42.93
C PHE A 678 -9.58 8.06 41.78
N GLY A 679 -10.16 9.25 41.60
CA GLY A 679 -9.79 10.12 40.48
C GLY A 679 -8.30 10.52 40.52
N LEU A 680 -7.76 10.73 41.71
CA LEU A 680 -6.35 11.01 41.93
C LEU A 680 -5.45 9.80 41.60
N THR A 681 -5.92 8.56 41.81
CA THR A 681 -5.22 7.36 41.36
C THR A 681 -5.14 7.29 39.83
N MET A 682 -6.21 7.69 39.14
CA MET A 682 -6.25 7.74 37.67
C MET A 682 -5.32 8.84 37.13
N PHE A 683 -5.27 10.01 37.77
CA PHE A 683 -4.32 11.06 37.43
C PHE A 683 -2.86 10.64 37.60
N ALA A 684 -2.53 9.64 38.43
CA ALA A 684 -1.17 9.14 38.55
C ALA A 684 -0.63 8.53 37.24
N MET A 685 -1.52 8.08 36.34
CA MET A 685 -1.16 7.60 35.01
C MET A 685 -0.62 8.70 34.08
N LEU A 686 -0.78 9.98 34.42
CA LEU A 686 -0.12 11.10 33.71
C LEU A 686 1.40 11.02 33.75
N GLY A 687 1.96 10.31 34.72
CA GLY A 687 3.40 10.05 34.80
C GLY A 687 3.90 8.92 33.90
N ALA A 688 3.01 8.27 33.12
CA ALA A 688 3.41 7.23 32.18
C ALA A 688 4.19 7.81 31.01
N SER A 689 5.17 7.06 30.51
CA SER A 689 5.96 7.44 29.33
C SER A 689 5.17 7.34 28.01
N VAL A 690 3.98 6.73 28.02
CA VAL A 690 3.14 6.57 26.81
C VAL A 690 1.96 7.54 26.90
N VAL A 691 1.80 8.41 25.90
CA VAL A 691 0.76 9.46 25.89
C VAL A 691 -0.64 8.85 25.97
N THR A 692 -0.88 7.71 25.32
CA THR A 692 -2.17 6.99 25.39
C THR A 692 -2.55 6.62 26.83
N ILE A 693 -1.60 6.16 27.64
CA ILE A 693 -1.84 5.79 29.05
C ILE A 693 -2.18 7.05 29.87
N ALA A 694 -1.46 8.15 29.62
CA ALA A 694 -1.70 9.44 30.26
C ALA A 694 -3.07 10.04 29.88
N GLN A 695 -3.47 9.97 28.61
CA GLN A 695 -4.77 10.44 28.12
C GLN A 695 -5.93 9.62 28.69
N VAL A 696 -5.83 8.29 28.70
CA VAL A 696 -6.86 7.42 29.30
C VAL A 696 -7.01 7.73 30.79
N GLY A 697 -5.90 7.74 31.54
CA GLY A 697 -5.95 7.96 32.99
C GLY A 697 -6.43 9.37 33.37
N SER A 698 -6.02 10.41 32.64
CA SER A 698 -6.53 11.77 32.88
C SER A 698 -8.02 11.90 32.55
N THR A 699 -8.50 11.29 31.46
CA THR A 699 -9.92 11.31 31.10
C THR A 699 -10.79 10.61 32.14
N ILE A 700 -10.37 9.43 32.62
CA ILE A 700 -11.05 8.72 33.70
C ILE A 700 -10.97 9.52 35.00
N GLY A 701 -9.80 10.10 35.33
CA GLY A 701 -9.63 10.94 36.52
C GLY A 701 -10.57 12.13 36.55
N ILE A 702 -10.65 12.89 35.45
CA ILE A 702 -11.57 14.02 35.28
C ILE A 702 -13.01 13.56 35.41
N GLY A 703 -13.38 12.45 34.74
CA GLY A 703 -14.75 11.95 34.78
C GLY A 703 -15.19 11.50 36.17
N LEU A 704 -14.30 10.87 36.94
CA LEU A 704 -14.58 10.51 38.33
C LEU A 704 -14.69 11.74 39.25
N MET A 705 -13.91 12.79 38.98
CA MET A 705 -14.03 14.06 39.70
C MET A 705 -15.35 14.75 39.40
N ILE A 706 -15.74 14.83 38.13
CA ILE A 706 -17.04 15.39 37.70
C ILE A 706 -18.18 14.57 38.29
N ASP A 707 -18.12 13.25 38.22
CA ASP A 707 -19.15 12.38 38.78
C ASP A 707 -19.30 12.58 40.29
N THR A 708 -18.19 12.54 41.03
CA THR A 708 -18.20 12.65 42.49
C THR A 708 -18.62 14.04 42.98
N LEU A 709 -18.05 15.10 42.41
CA LEU A 709 -18.20 16.47 42.91
C LEU A 709 -19.40 17.20 42.32
N VAL A 710 -19.75 16.92 41.07
CA VAL A 710 -20.82 17.63 40.36
C VAL A 710 -22.07 16.75 40.29
N VAL A 711 -21.98 15.58 39.66
CA VAL A 711 -23.15 14.77 39.33
C VAL A 711 -23.81 14.20 40.59
N ARG A 712 -23.03 13.52 41.42
CA ARG A 712 -23.51 12.87 42.65
C ARG A 712 -23.97 13.87 43.71
N THR A 713 -23.33 15.03 43.77
CA THR A 713 -23.61 16.05 44.79
C THR A 713 -24.77 16.97 44.37
N PHE A 714 -24.85 17.33 43.09
CA PHE A 714 -25.74 18.40 42.61
C PHE A 714 -26.70 18.00 41.48
N VAL A 715 -26.59 16.81 40.88
CA VAL A 715 -27.50 16.37 39.80
C VAL A 715 -28.46 15.28 40.28
N VAL A 716 -27.93 14.17 40.81
CA VAL A 716 -28.73 13.01 41.22
C VAL A 716 -29.75 13.35 42.33
N PRO A 717 -29.37 14.03 43.43
CA PRO A 717 -30.32 14.31 44.50
C PRO A 717 -31.45 15.28 44.10
N PRO A 718 -31.20 16.40 43.38
CA PRO A 718 -32.28 17.24 42.85
C PRO A 718 -33.25 16.48 41.94
N ILE A 719 -32.74 15.63 41.04
CA ILE A 719 -33.59 14.80 40.17
C ILE A 719 -34.46 13.86 41.02
N ALA A 720 -33.90 13.23 42.04
CA ALA A 720 -34.65 12.38 42.97
C ALA A 720 -35.73 13.16 43.75
N VAL A 721 -35.44 14.40 44.17
CA VAL A 721 -36.39 15.28 44.86
C VAL A 721 -37.51 15.75 43.92
N LEU A 722 -37.20 16.07 42.65
CA LEU A 722 -38.16 16.53 41.64
C LEU A 722 -39.09 15.41 41.18
N LEU A 723 -38.54 14.22 40.89
CA LEU A 723 -39.33 13.04 40.51
C LEU A 723 -40.13 12.47 41.68
N GLY A 724 -39.65 12.66 42.91
CA GLY A 724 -40.36 12.33 44.16
C GLY A 724 -40.85 10.88 44.20
N ARG A 725 -42.17 10.69 44.05
CA ARG A 725 -42.80 9.35 44.09
C ARG A 725 -42.49 8.50 42.86
N TRP A 726 -42.21 9.12 41.71
CA TRP A 726 -41.95 8.44 40.45
C TRP A 726 -40.56 7.83 40.39
N PHE A 727 -39.61 8.40 41.13
CA PHE A 727 -38.25 7.89 41.23
C PHE A 727 -38.20 6.44 41.77
N TRP A 728 -39.16 6.06 42.62
CA TRP A 728 -39.24 4.73 43.25
C TRP A 728 -40.28 3.80 42.61
N TRP A 729 -40.90 4.19 41.49
CA TRP A 729 -41.90 3.36 40.81
C TRP A 729 -41.26 2.03 40.35
N PRO A 730 -41.89 0.85 40.59
CA PRO A 730 -43.28 0.61 41.01
C PRO A 730 -43.50 0.42 42.53
N ARG A 731 -42.46 0.36 43.37
CA ARG A 731 -42.62 0.11 44.83
C ARG A 731 -42.55 1.39 45.64
N ARG A 732 -43.68 1.78 46.24
CA ARG A 732 -43.73 2.92 47.19
C ARG A 732 -42.94 2.58 48.47
N PRO A 733 -42.05 3.45 48.96
CA PRO A 733 -41.40 3.23 50.25
C PRO A 733 -42.46 3.14 51.35
N LEU A 734 -42.50 1.99 52.04
CA LEU A 734 -43.42 1.74 53.15
C LEU A 734 -43.20 2.80 54.24
N ARG A 735 -44.24 3.59 54.55
CA ARG A 735 -44.27 4.47 55.73
C ARG A 735 -44.19 3.59 56.99
N SER A 736 -43.00 3.30 57.50
CA SER A 736 -42.82 2.55 58.76
C SER A 736 -42.93 3.47 59.98
N SER A 737 -44.04 4.21 60.12
CA SER A 737 -44.26 5.11 61.25
C SER A 737 -44.52 4.40 62.60
N ARG A 738 -44.45 3.06 62.68
CA ARG A 738 -44.84 2.29 63.90
C ARG A 738 -43.72 1.55 64.63
N ARG A 739 -42.52 1.32 64.06
CA ARG A 739 -41.48 0.51 64.75
C ARG A 739 -40.51 1.33 65.61
N TYR A 740 -40.13 2.53 65.17
CA TYR A 740 -39.20 3.40 65.91
C TYR A 740 -39.76 3.88 67.26
N ARG A 741 -41.09 4.02 67.39
CA ARG A 741 -41.73 4.44 68.66
C ARG A 741 -41.80 3.33 69.73
N ARG A 742 -41.56 2.06 69.37
CA ARG A 742 -41.57 0.94 70.32
C ARG A 742 -40.18 0.66 70.89
N GLU A 743 -39.11 0.80 70.11
CA GLU A 743 -37.73 0.56 70.55
C GLU A 743 -37.12 1.69 71.40
N HIS A 744 -37.61 2.92 71.30
CA HIS A 744 -37.14 4.04 72.15
C HIS A 744 -37.99 4.30 73.39
N ARG A 745 -39.08 3.54 73.60
CA ARG A 745 -39.85 3.60 74.85
C ARG A 745 -39.35 2.61 75.92
N SER A 746 -38.50 1.66 75.55
CA SER A 746 -37.92 0.66 76.48
C SER A 746 -36.64 1.12 77.18
N VAL A 747 -36.20 2.36 76.96
CA VAL A 747 -35.05 2.97 77.65
C VAL A 747 -35.50 4.28 78.30
N ALA A 748 -36.35 4.17 79.32
CA ALA A 748 -36.58 5.24 80.28
C ALA A 748 -36.18 4.69 81.66
N PRO A 749 -35.20 5.29 82.36
CA PRO A 749 -34.88 4.87 83.72
C PRO A 749 -36.03 5.26 84.66
N SER A 750 -36.51 4.28 85.43
CA SER A 750 -37.47 4.52 86.51
C SER A 750 -36.79 5.31 87.62
N PHE A 751 -37.07 6.60 87.73
CA PHE A 751 -36.79 7.36 88.93
C PHE A 751 -37.90 7.08 89.96
N ALA A 752 -37.56 6.34 91.01
CA ALA A 752 -38.35 6.28 92.23
C ALA A 752 -38.03 7.52 93.11
N PRO A 753 -39.03 8.17 93.73
CA PRO A 753 -38.77 9.27 94.66
C PRO A 753 -38.30 8.73 96.03
N PRO A 754 -37.38 9.43 96.73
CA PRO A 754 -36.93 9.02 98.05
C PRO A 754 -37.99 9.28 99.12
N ARG A 755 -38.09 8.35 100.08
CA ARG A 755 -38.60 8.59 101.43
C ARG A 755 -37.43 8.78 102.38
#